data_AF-A0A427XJB3-F1
#
_entry.id   AF-A0A427XJB3-F1
#
_cell.length_a   1.000
_cell.length_b   1.000
_cell.length_c   1.000
_cell.angle_alpha   90.00
_cell.angle_beta   90.00
_cell.angle_gamma   90.00
#
_symmetry.space_group_name_H-M   'P 1'
#
loop_
_entity.id
_entity.type
_entity.pdbx_description
1 polymer ?
#
loop_
_entity_poly.entity_id
_entity_poly.type
_entity_poly.pdbx_seq_one_letter_code
_entity_poly.pdbx_strand_id
1 'polypeptide(L)'
;MGKNNKKTKKSNSASASVSNSGAATPSSEPMTPVTPPTPDVASVPTTDSKPEATADTVEAPVAAETISIPTPVRSPSPGADDVARALIKNLQATVAAKTAESEEAAVALAKHEETATGLRAQITELEAQVAAATASASAQEASITELKAGADTAAASHSETAAQLQQELETARNSAQETQAQADKHAADVEDLKKQLVEVEGKIAVATEEAASLQAKVTASEEAADKLRSELEEKSKSLQDKADELASQQKATEDIKQSALDKEAAYETQIKELTAARDQHQTDAQTARDALSSAQEQHSTASASLATAEANLAAQLAEHEAAISKVTEERAALVQDHQAAITASEELLAQKQKEHQQAADELKASLATATAAHSEATSKLQSELDSARQSNEELKASHEAAFSTANQATEELKSELEGARKSADELKASHESSQQQLVDKEQAHAAALSQKEEAHATALSEKEAGHATAITEKDEAHARVVDEHLSTISTRDESIISLNASIATLEASVTDLKALVATHESTISTRDGEISVLKQTISDNEERITQLSADLEARAGDVSARDAEVASIKESTSEAEEKLAAATADLAARDESLSQIKAEVAAHEGTIESLKSELADSLKAKDVEIAEAAAAAAVALAAAVAAGEASTKSKEEELVQAREASDKVLADLAARVAEVEQLRRKVATSAATVQGKETEINEIKASLASATEAAEASVKSKDVEIAGAAAAAAVALAAAVAAGEASTKSKEEELAQVKAELASALESGGKTAADLQEQIAQAKSELASSTEASAALVKNKEGEIEAAKSALASASEASDKAAADLQARLSGVEADLAARNERIAQLEAEHAKAVESHASALSTAEGTITSLRGDLSTREAAHASTTTELTTLRSQLDTHTSQLSDATSTTATLEQELATRATALKARDVTIRSLEERLATSADAFTALQASLDVKESEVVAREAEIKEKDEKLVGYEDTTRKSRVTIGSLVVTVAALVGRAVFGM
;
A
#
# COMPACT_ATOMS: atom_id res chain seq x y z
N MET A 1 -32.23 -59.60 29.04
CA MET A 1 -32.39 -60.90 28.35
C MET A 1 -31.94 -60.71 26.90
N GLY A 2 -31.12 -61.55 26.25
CA GLY A 2 -30.29 -62.67 26.76
C GLY A 2 -29.67 -63.53 25.64
N LYS A 3 -28.67 -64.36 26.00
CA LYS A 3 -28.15 -65.57 25.30
C LYS A 3 -27.33 -65.44 23.99
N ASN A 4 -26.02 -65.66 24.15
CA ASN A 4 -25.19 -66.73 23.54
C ASN A 4 -25.44 -67.20 22.08
N ASN A 5 -24.42 -67.08 21.21
CA ASN A 5 -23.62 -68.16 20.57
C ASN A 5 -23.00 -67.70 19.21
N LYS A 6 -22.05 -68.39 18.53
CA LYS A 6 -20.88 -69.23 18.87
C LYS A 6 -20.44 -70.01 17.60
N LYS A 7 -19.11 -70.07 17.34
CA LYS A 7 -18.35 -71.04 16.49
C LYS A 7 -18.25 -70.87 14.95
N THR A 8 -17.07 -71.31 14.48
CA THR A 8 -16.66 -71.87 13.16
C THR A 8 -16.65 -70.93 11.93
N LYS A 9 -15.57 -70.74 11.14
CA LYS A 9 -14.32 -71.50 10.78
C LYS A 9 -14.43 -72.41 9.54
N LYS A 10 -14.08 -71.87 8.36
CA LYS A 10 -13.43 -72.43 7.14
C LYS A 10 -13.23 -71.24 6.18
N SER A 11 -12.07 -70.88 5.63
CA SER A 11 -11.09 -71.59 4.78
C SER A 11 -11.59 -71.88 3.36
N ASN A 12 -11.39 -70.95 2.43
CA ASN A 12 -11.57 -71.14 0.98
C ASN A 12 -10.37 -71.87 0.36
N SER A 13 -10.57 -72.44 -0.83
CA SER A 13 -9.58 -73.21 -1.59
C SER A 13 -9.84 -73.11 -3.09
N ALA A 14 -8.77 -73.19 -3.90
CA ALA A 14 -8.76 -73.29 -5.37
C ALA A 14 -9.24 -72.03 -6.15
N SER A 15 -8.75 -71.72 -7.37
CA SER A 15 -7.54 -72.18 -8.09
C SER A 15 -7.37 -71.40 -9.41
N ALA A 16 -6.14 -71.41 -9.98
CA ALA A 16 -5.83 -71.16 -11.41
C ALA A 16 -6.01 -69.71 -11.94
N SER A 17 -5.25 -69.22 -12.93
CA SER A 17 -4.05 -69.78 -13.61
C SER A 17 -3.20 -68.76 -14.40
N VAL A 18 -1.87 -68.85 -14.22
CA VAL A 18 -0.80 -68.89 -15.26
C VAL A 18 -0.63 -67.73 -16.27
N SER A 19 0.50 -67.00 -16.17
CA SER A 19 1.57 -66.82 -17.21
C SER A 19 2.62 -65.77 -16.77
N ASN A 20 3.85 -65.67 -17.31
CA ASN A 20 4.92 -66.63 -17.62
C ASN A 20 6.24 -65.85 -17.90
N SER A 21 7.42 -66.51 -17.89
CA SER A 21 8.81 -65.98 -18.07
C SER A 21 9.38 -65.16 -16.90
N GLY A 22 10.68 -65.16 -16.57
CA GLY A 22 11.86 -65.84 -17.15
C GLY A 22 13.04 -64.84 -17.33
N ALA A 23 14.32 -65.15 -17.11
CA ALA A 23 15.00 -66.39 -16.68
C ALA A 23 16.45 -66.07 -16.19
N ALA A 24 17.33 -67.10 -16.14
CA ALA A 24 18.81 -67.06 -16.07
C ALA A 24 19.54 -67.12 -14.69
N THR A 25 20.00 -68.32 -14.37
CA THR A 25 21.34 -68.63 -13.79
C THR A 25 22.12 -69.45 -14.85
N PRO A 26 23.46 -69.69 -14.75
CA PRO A 26 23.96 -70.86 -14.00
C PRO A 26 25.42 -70.77 -13.46
N SER A 27 25.88 -71.88 -12.85
CA SER A 27 27.18 -72.13 -12.19
C SER A 27 28.35 -72.52 -13.12
N SER A 28 29.60 -72.41 -12.62
CA SER A 28 30.61 -73.50 -12.70
C SER A 28 31.85 -73.24 -11.81
N GLU A 29 32.45 -74.30 -11.26
CA GLU A 29 33.70 -74.35 -10.46
C GLU A 29 34.94 -74.64 -11.37
N PRO A 30 36.13 -75.07 -10.87
CA PRO A 30 36.98 -74.67 -9.73
C PRO A 30 38.43 -74.29 -10.19
N MET A 31 39.35 -73.99 -9.25
CA MET A 31 40.77 -74.48 -9.18
C MET A 31 41.63 -73.69 -8.16
N THR A 32 42.44 -74.41 -7.37
CA THR A 32 43.59 -73.91 -6.55
C THR A 32 44.90 -74.31 -7.29
N PRO A 33 46.17 -73.87 -6.96
CA PRO A 33 46.77 -73.83 -5.60
C PRO A 33 48.00 -72.88 -5.36
N VAL A 34 48.74 -73.14 -4.25
CA VAL A 34 50.17 -72.81 -3.95
C VAL A 34 50.58 -71.39 -3.46
N THR A 35 50.97 -71.34 -2.18
CA THR A 35 51.93 -70.40 -1.50
C THR A 35 53.37 -70.96 -1.65
N PRO A 36 54.53 -70.30 -1.30
CA PRO A 36 54.82 -69.31 -0.22
C PRO A 36 55.84 -68.21 -0.70
N PRO A 37 56.82 -67.63 0.05
CA PRO A 37 57.17 -67.65 1.48
C PRO A 37 57.50 -66.30 2.16
N THR A 38 57.80 -66.38 3.47
CA THR A 38 58.47 -65.36 4.31
C THR A 38 59.99 -65.35 4.09
N PRO A 39 60.75 -64.47 4.79
CA PRO A 39 61.50 -64.99 5.93
C PRO A 39 61.42 -64.15 7.22
N ASP A 40 61.83 -64.81 8.31
CA ASP A 40 61.97 -64.33 9.69
C ASP A 40 63.47 -64.06 10.01
N VAL A 41 63.82 -63.85 11.29
CA VAL A 41 65.02 -64.33 12.04
C VAL A 41 65.62 -63.29 12.98
N ALA A 42 65.50 -63.53 14.30
CA ALA A 42 66.59 -63.65 15.29
C ALA A 42 66.05 -63.67 16.76
N SER A 43 66.60 -64.38 17.75
CA SER A 43 67.52 -65.54 17.80
C SER A 43 67.55 -66.18 19.22
N VAL A 44 67.58 -67.53 19.28
CA VAL A 44 68.58 -68.43 19.97
C VAL A 44 69.46 -67.79 21.08
N PRO A 45 69.66 -68.39 22.29
CA PRO A 45 69.98 -69.83 22.56
C PRO A 45 69.08 -70.53 23.64
N THR A 46 68.81 -71.85 23.76
CA THR A 46 69.38 -73.20 23.45
C THR A 46 69.94 -73.97 24.67
N THR A 47 69.98 -75.32 24.57
CA THR A 47 70.36 -76.36 25.56
C THR A 47 69.27 -76.71 26.61
N ASP A 48 68.95 -77.98 26.93
CA ASP A 48 69.14 -79.25 26.19
C ASP A 48 68.24 -80.40 26.79
N SER A 49 68.33 -81.61 26.21
CA SER A 49 67.99 -82.94 26.79
C SER A 49 66.51 -83.39 26.97
N LYS A 50 66.05 -84.12 25.95
CA LYS A 50 65.15 -85.32 26.01
C LYS A 50 65.90 -86.48 26.75
N PRO A 51 65.31 -87.49 27.47
CA PRO A 51 64.18 -88.40 27.13
C PRO A 51 63.19 -88.70 28.29
N GLU A 52 62.10 -89.48 28.21
CA GLU A 52 61.57 -90.57 27.34
C GLU A 52 62.03 -92.03 27.65
N ALA A 53 61.04 -92.94 27.74
CA ALA A 53 61.09 -94.42 27.71
C ALA A 53 61.57 -95.24 28.93
N THR A 54 60.76 -96.26 29.25
CA THR A 54 61.04 -97.53 29.97
C THR A 54 60.05 -98.58 29.45
N ALA A 55 60.23 -99.90 29.53
CA ALA A 55 61.39 -100.81 29.57
C ALA A 55 60.81 -102.25 29.55
N ASP A 56 61.58 -103.29 29.19
CA ASP A 56 61.24 -104.68 29.57
C ASP A 56 62.46 -105.62 29.59
N THR A 57 62.31 -106.73 30.32
CA THR A 57 63.10 -107.97 30.39
C THR A 57 64.47 -108.03 31.12
N VAL A 58 64.45 -108.81 32.23
CA VAL A 58 65.48 -109.71 32.81
C VAL A 58 66.39 -109.22 33.97
N GLU A 59 66.22 -109.94 35.09
CA GLU A 59 67.06 -110.19 36.29
C GLU A 59 67.31 -109.11 37.39
N ALA A 60 67.34 -109.64 38.63
CA ALA A 60 67.22 -108.97 39.93
C ALA A 60 68.59 -108.53 40.51
N PRO A 61 68.69 -107.62 41.52
CA PRO A 61 67.72 -107.25 42.59
C PRO A 61 67.32 -105.73 42.54
N VAL A 62 66.72 -105.04 43.53
CA VAL A 62 66.64 -105.16 45.02
C VAL A 62 65.34 -104.55 45.59
N ALA A 63 65.17 -104.61 46.92
CA ALA A 63 64.09 -104.04 47.75
C ALA A 63 63.95 -102.49 47.63
N ALA A 64 62.78 -101.84 47.79
CA ALA A 64 61.36 -102.27 47.95
C ALA A 64 60.44 -101.01 48.03
N GLU A 65 59.08 -100.96 47.96
CA GLU A 65 57.96 -101.77 47.40
C GLU A 65 56.62 -100.95 47.52
N THR A 66 55.49 -101.45 46.98
CA THR A 66 54.09 -100.90 47.12
C THR A 66 53.78 -99.58 46.36
N ILE A 67 52.56 -99.01 46.24
CA ILE A 67 51.22 -99.24 46.85
C ILE A 67 50.05 -98.98 45.84
N SER A 68 48.81 -98.68 46.29
CA SER A 68 47.54 -98.87 45.53
C SER A 68 46.49 -97.71 45.60
N ILE A 69 45.52 -97.66 44.66
CA ILE A 69 44.33 -96.73 44.64
C ILE A 69 42.98 -97.51 44.45
N PRO A 70 42.09 -97.49 43.39
CA PRO A 70 41.80 -96.56 42.26
C PRO A 70 40.28 -96.37 41.79
N THR A 71 39.94 -95.28 41.05
CA THR A 71 39.01 -95.21 39.84
C THR A 71 37.44 -95.40 39.93
N PRO A 72 36.58 -95.32 38.84
CA PRO A 72 36.48 -94.50 37.57
C PRO A 72 35.05 -94.10 36.97
N VAL A 73 35.04 -93.48 35.75
CA VAL A 73 34.08 -93.42 34.56
C VAL A 73 32.80 -92.53 34.44
N ARG A 74 32.69 -91.69 33.36
CA ARG A 74 31.85 -91.80 32.09
C ARG A 74 31.39 -90.42 31.45
N SER A 75 30.65 -90.44 30.32
CA SER A 75 30.50 -89.38 29.24
C SER A 75 29.03 -89.19 28.74
N PRO A 76 28.61 -88.37 27.71
CA PRO A 76 29.18 -87.22 26.92
C PRO A 76 28.21 -85.98 26.62
N SER A 77 28.70 -84.97 25.85
CA SER A 77 28.11 -83.81 25.04
C SER A 77 26.64 -83.92 24.49
N PRO A 78 25.82 -82.85 24.15
CA PRO A 78 26.14 -81.49 23.58
C PRO A 78 25.23 -80.21 23.91
N GLY A 79 25.64 -78.97 23.53
CA GLY A 79 24.79 -77.71 23.43
C GLY A 79 25.12 -76.54 24.43
N ALA A 80 24.93 -75.20 24.23
CA ALA A 80 24.37 -74.24 23.22
C ALA A 80 22.89 -73.74 23.39
N ASP A 81 22.45 -72.45 23.22
CA ASP A 81 23.09 -71.08 23.23
C ASP A 81 22.08 -69.86 23.17
N ASP A 82 22.57 -68.60 22.97
CA ASP A 82 21.93 -67.31 22.47
C ASP A 82 21.06 -66.28 23.36
N VAL A 83 21.51 -64.97 23.49
CA VAL A 83 20.79 -63.60 23.45
C VAL A 83 20.16 -62.76 24.70
N ALA A 84 20.68 -61.49 25.06
CA ALA A 84 20.05 -60.12 25.51
C ALA A 84 19.84 -59.36 26.99
N ARG A 85 19.98 -57.95 27.14
CA ARG A 85 19.28 -56.71 27.91
C ARG A 85 19.46 -56.01 29.40
N ALA A 86 19.20 -54.63 29.68
CA ALA A 86 19.11 -53.80 31.04
C ALA A 86 18.71 -52.17 31.14
N LEU A 87 18.54 -51.44 32.36
CA LEU A 87 18.60 -49.90 32.84
C LEU A 87 17.38 -48.90 33.40
N ILE A 88 17.56 -47.68 34.14
CA ILE A 88 16.72 -46.32 34.40
C ILE A 88 16.23 -45.78 35.92
N LYS A 89 15.75 -44.56 36.51
CA LYS A 89 15.73 -42.94 36.56
C LYS A 89 14.91 -42.13 37.79
N ASN A 90 14.90 -40.72 38.07
CA ASN A 90 14.31 -39.84 39.29
C ASN A 90 13.76 -38.25 39.20
N LEU A 91 13.27 -37.41 40.26
CA LEU A 91 12.86 -35.84 40.35
C LEU A 91 12.30 -34.99 41.70
N GLN A 92 11.86 -33.63 41.75
CA GLN A 92 11.50 -32.57 42.92
C GLN A 92 10.38 -31.34 42.70
N ALA A 93 9.89 -30.16 43.37
CA ALA A 93 9.92 -29.09 44.57
C ALA A 93 8.56 -28.08 44.77
N THR A 94 8.13 -26.87 45.43
CA THR A 94 8.45 -25.53 46.28
C THR A 94 7.19 -24.57 46.90
N VAL A 95 7.23 -23.32 47.63
CA VAL A 95 6.10 -22.48 48.44
C VAL A 95 6.16 -20.84 48.84
N ALA A 96 5.10 -19.95 49.26
CA ALA A 96 5.07 -18.45 49.88
C ALA A 96 3.72 -17.58 50.40
N ALA A 97 3.66 -16.37 51.19
CA ALA A 97 2.47 -15.32 51.55
C ALA A 97 2.52 -13.99 52.60
N LYS A 98 1.67 -12.82 52.64
CA LYS A 98 1.32 -11.69 53.76
C LYS A 98 0.28 -10.38 53.58
N THR A 99 -0.13 -9.46 54.60
CA THR A 99 -1.13 -8.19 54.64
C THR A 99 -1.05 -6.90 55.71
N ALA A 100 -1.92 -5.77 55.80
CA ALA A 100 -2.01 -4.51 56.81
C ALA A 100 -3.21 -3.32 56.83
N GLU A 101 -3.34 -2.26 57.78
CA GLU A 101 -4.56 -1.30 58.17
C GLU A 101 -4.53 0.25 58.86
N SER A 102 -5.63 1.16 58.96
CA SER A 102 -6.11 2.34 59.97
C SER A 102 -6.27 4.01 59.82
N GLU A 103 -7.18 4.87 60.53
CA GLU A 103 -7.38 6.46 60.52
C GLU A 103 -8.31 7.34 61.58
N GLU A 104 -7.92 8.55 62.10
CA GLU A 104 -8.68 9.88 62.37
C GLU A 104 -7.71 10.95 63.01
N ALA A 105 -7.79 12.24 62.64
CA ALA A 105 -6.93 13.30 63.24
C ALA A 105 -7.49 14.75 63.12
N ALA A 106 -8.13 15.44 64.08
CA ALA A 106 -8.91 15.08 65.29
C ALA A 106 -8.28 14.20 66.39
N VAL A 107 -8.08 14.62 67.65
CA VAL A 107 -8.36 15.89 68.37
C VAL A 107 -7.32 16.00 69.50
N ALA A 108 -6.61 17.11 69.79
CA ALA A 108 -6.32 18.35 69.08
C ALA A 108 -5.10 19.04 69.76
N LEU A 109 -4.80 20.30 69.39
CA LEU A 109 -3.55 21.05 69.65
C LEU A 109 -2.35 20.51 68.83
N ALA A 110 -1.42 21.31 68.31
CA ALA A 110 -1.08 22.73 68.55
C ALA A 110 -0.45 23.08 69.91
N LYS A 111 0.41 22.17 70.41
CA LYS A 111 1.43 22.39 71.46
C LYS A 111 2.50 21.30 71.33
N HIS A 112 3.76 21.53 70.98
CA HIS A 112 4.50 22.75 70.56
C HIS A 112 5.35 22.34 69.31
N GLU A 113 6.05 23.15 68.52
CA GLU A 113 6.69 24.48 68.68
C GLU A 113 7.89 24.55 69.66
N GLU A 114 8.59 25.68 69.65
CA GLU A 114 9.38 26.28 70.73
C GLU A 114 10.71 25.64 71.18
N THR A 115 10.90 24.31 71.14
CA THR A 115 12.21 23.69 71.39
C THR A 115 12.80 23.16 70.08
N ALA A 116 13.43 24.00 69.25
CA ALA A 116 14.77 24.61 69.43
C ALA A 116 15.90 23.57 69.29
N THR A 117 16.79 23.66 68.30
CA THR A 117 17.82 24.73 68.12
C THR A 117 18.91 24.73 69.21
N GLY A 118 18.80 23.89 70.25
CA GLY A 118 19.75 23.90 71.37
C GLY A 118 21.20 23.47 71.06
N LEU A 119 21.42 22.53 70.13
CA LEU A 119 22.72 21.81 70.00
C LEU A 119 23.31 21.76 68.59
N ARG A 120 23.30 22.90 67.87
CA ARG A 120 24.13 23.10 66.66
C ARG A 120 25.55 23.62 66.95
N ALA A 121 25.93 23.76 68.22
CA ALA A 121 26.77 24.88 68.66
C ALA A 121 28.09 24.55 69.38
N GLN A 122 28.57 23.30 69.43
CA GLN A 122 29.75 22.94 70.26
C GLN A 122 31.09 22.74 69.52
N ILE A 123 31.34 21.60 68.86
CA ILE A 123 32.72 21.11 68.61
C ILE A 123 32.92 20.68 67.15
N THR A 124 33.87 21.17 66.34
CA THR A 124 34.71 22.41 66.33
C THR A 124 35.91 22.56 67.30
N GLU A 125 35.91 22.01 68.51
CA GLU A 125 36.98 22.21 69.51
C GLU A 125 38.26 21.37 69.26
N LEU A 126 38.16 20.29 68.46
CA LEU A 126 39.19 19.23 68.38
C LEU A 126 39.72 18.95 66.97
N GLU A 127 39.84 20.01 66.16
CA GLU A 127 40.94 20.08 65.20
C GLU A 127 42.27 20.40 65.96
N ALA A 128 43.27 20.94 65.27
CA ALA A 128 44.49 21.55 65.85
C ALA A 128 45.48 20.68 66.66
N GLN A 129 45.13 19.51 67.21
CA GLN A 129 46.10 18.66 67.96
C GLN A 129 47.06 17.86 67.05
N VAL A 130 47.98 18.61 66.40
CA VAL A 130 49.44 18.34 66.39
C VAL A 130 49.90 17.06 65.67
N ALA A 131 50.63 17.06 64.54
CA ALA A 131 51.64 17.96 63.97
C ALA A 131 53.05 17.98 64.65
N ALA A 132 53.30 17.15 65.69
CA ALA A 132 54.52 17.29 66.53
C ALA A 132 55.83 16.79 65.90
N ALA A 133 55.84 15.55 65.39
CA ALA A 133 57.06 14.75 65.31
C ALA A 133 57.05 13.82 64.08
N THR A 134 57.54 14.19 62.89
CA THR A 134 58.48 15.27 62.52
C THR A 134 59.88 15.10 63.14
N ALA A 135 60.92 15.27 62.31
CA ALA A 135 62.32 15.52 62.70
C ALA A 135 63.15 14.45 63.46
N SER A 136 62.77 13.15 63.49
CA SER A 136 63.71 12.07 63.88
C SER A 136 64.68 11.66 62.74
N ALA A 137 65.16 12.64 61.96
CA ALA A 137 65.77 12.43 60.64
C ALA A 137 67.31 12.22 60.64
N SER A 138 67.93 12.09 61.82
CA SER A 138 69.27 12.67 62.07
C SER A 138 70.43 11.68 62.21
N ALA A 139 70.33 10.47 61.64
CA ALA A 139 71.40 9.44 61.65
C ALA A 139 71.24 8.49 60.44
N GLN A 140 71.94 8.62 59.30
CA GLN A 140 73.11 9.42 58.91
C GLN A 140 74.51 8.82 59.25
N GLU A 141 75.40 8.89 58.26
CA GLU A 141 76.86 9.20 58.34
C GLU A 141 78.00 8.18 58.59
N ALA A 142 77.82 6.95 59.10
CA ALA A 142 78.96 6.17 59.64
C ALA A 142 80.13 5.76 58.68
N SER A 143 80.04 4.64 57.95
CA SER A 143 81.20 3.97 57.28
C SER A 143 80.73 3.12 56.08
N ILE A 144 81.25 3.18 54.83
CA ILE A 144 82.28 3.98 54.12
C ILE A 144 83.76 3.52 54.21
N THR A 145 84.24 2.87 55.27
CA THR A 145 85.68 2.98 55.60
C THR A 145 86.67 1.95 54.99
N GLU A 146 86.31 0.68 54.75
CA GLU A 146 87.30 -0.43 54.79
C GLU A 146 87.61 -1.20 53.47
N LEU A 147 87.43 -0.54 52.32
CA LEU A 147 87.50 -1.10 50.96
C LEU A 147 88.84 -1.73 50.45
N LYS A 148 89.85 -1.98 51.31
CA LYS A 148 91.27 -1.81 50.91
C LYS A 148 92.20 -3.05 50.85
N ALA A 149 91.73 -4.27 51.08
CA ALA A 149 92.60 -5.43 51.43
C ALA A 149 92.57 -6.64 50.45
N GLY A 150 92.51 -6.42 49.13
CA GLY A 150 92.63 -7.49 48.12
C GLY A 150 94.06 -7.76 47.62
N ALA A 151 94.16 -8.43 46.45
CA ALA A 151 95.28 -8.46 45.47
C ALA A 151 96.08 -9.76 45.24
N ASP A 152 96.75 -10.36 46.23
CA ASP A 152 98.05 -11.04 45.96
C ASP A 152 98.08 -12.40 45.21
N THR A 153 97.10 -13.30 45.39
CA THR A 153 97.38 -14.76 45.32
C THR A 153 97.14 -15.48 43.98
N ALA A 154 97.46 -14.86 42.83
CA ALA A 154 97.11 -15.40 41.49
C ALA A 154 97.99 -16.56 40.94
N ALA A 155 99.00 -17.05 41.67
CA ALA A 155 100.16 -17.72 41.07
C ALA A 155 100.09 -19.25 40.80
N ALA A 156 99.01 -19.95 41.18
CA ALA A 156 99.00 -21.43 41.26
C ALA A 156 98.65 -22.17 39.94
N SER A 157 98.59 -21.47 38.80
CA SER A 157 97.91 -21.92 37.56
C SER A 157 98.59 -23.01 36.70
N HIS A 158 99.83 -23.42 36.99
CA HIS A 158 100.71 -23.99 35.94
C HIS A 158 101.00 -25.51 35.99
N SER A 159 100.44 -26.29 36.92
CA SER A 159 101.00 -27.63 37.21
C SER A 159 100.45 -28.83 36.44
N GLU A 160 99.18 -28.84 36.00
CA GLU A 160 98.48 -30.11 35.67
C GLU A 160 98.32 -30.39 34.16
N THR A 161 98.64 -29.42 33.30
CA THR A 161 98.63 -29.53 31.83
C THR A 161 99.49 -30.68 31.29
N ALA A 162 100.45 -31.18 32.07
CA ALA A 162 101.34 -32.28 31.69
C ALA A 162 100.63 -33.63 31.49
N ALA A 163 99.48 -33.87 32.13
CA ALA A 163 98.80 -35.16 32.08
C ALA A 163 98.15 -35.47 30.72
N GLN A 164 97.74 -34.45 29.95
CA GLN A 164 96.97 -34.62 28.71
C GLN A 164 97.76 -35.33 27.59
N LEU A 165 99.06 -35.05 27.47
CA LEU A 165 99.91 -35.50 26.35
C LEU A 165 100.13 -37.02 26.30
N GLN A 166 99.99 -37.72 27.43
CA GLN A 166 100.35 -39.15 27.51
C GLN A 166 99.27 -40.07 26.93
N GLN A 167 98.02 -39.61 26.85
CA GLN A 167 96.89 -40.40 26.31
C GLN A 167 96.79 -40.33 24.77
N GLU A 168 97.24 -39.22 24.17
CA GLU A 168 97.21 -39.01 22.71
C GLU A 168 98.08 -40.04 21.94
N LEU A 169 99.17 -40.50 22.58
CA LEU A 169 100.11 -41.48 22.01
C LEU A 169 99.49 -42.88 21.79
N GLU A 170 98.56 -43.30 22.65
CA GLU A 170 97.85 -44.57 22.52
C GLU A 170 96.93 -44.54 21.29
N THR A 171 96.23 -43.41 21.09
CA THR A 171 95.31 -43.17 19.96
C THR A 171 96.04 -43.23 18.61
N ALA A 172 97.24 -42.67 18.52
CA ALA A 172 98.04 -42.65 17.29
C ALA A 172 98.51 -44.03 16.80
N ARG A 173 98.45 -45.08 17.64
CA ARG A 173 98.88 -46.43 17.26
C ARG A 173 97.82 -47.19 16.46
N ASN A 174 96.54 -46.96 16.76
CA ASN A 174 95.44 -47.72 16.16
C ASN A 174 95.13 -47.25 14.73
N SER A 175 95.18 -45.95 14.48
CA SER A 175 94.98 -45.37 13.14
C SER A 175 96.00 -45.86 12.10
N ALA A 176 97.22 -46.22 12.54
CA ALA A 176 98.24 -46.79 11.66
C ALA A 176 97.83 -48.14 11.05
N GLN A 177 97.12 -49.02 11.79
CA GLN A 177 96.61 -50.28 11.22
C GLN A 177 95.46 -50.02 10.23
N GLU A 178 94.61 -49.05 10.53
CA GLU A 178 93.46 -48.68 9.71
C GLU A 178 93.91 -48.14 8.33
N THR A 179 94.94 -47.28 8.30
CA THR A 179 95.51 -46.78 7.03
C THR A 179 96.10 -47.87 6.13
N GLN A 180 96.61 -48.97 6.68
CA GLN A 180 97.15 -50.08 5.88
C GLN A 180 96.04 -50.85 5.15
N ALA A 181 94.92 -51.13 5.83
CA ALA A 181 93.76 -51.77 5.21
C ALA A 181 93.14 -50.91 4.09
N GLN A 182 93.22 -49.58 4.23
CA GLN A 182 92.71 -48.64 3.23
C GLN A 182 93.59 -48.56 1.97
N ALA A 183 94.90 -48.79 2.06
CA ALA A 183 95.80 -48.83 0.91
C ALA A 183 95.45 -49.97 -0.07
N ASP A 184 95.19 -51.17 0.45
CA ASP A 184 94.86 -52.35 -0.37
C ASP A 184 93.51 -52.19 -1.10
N LYS A 185 92.56 -51.48 -0.49
CA LYS A 185 91.29 -51.12 -1.16
C LYS A 185 91.51 -50.20 -2.37
N HIS A 186 92.30 -49.14 -2.20
CA HIS A 186 92.53 -48.16 -3.26
C HIS A 186 93.29 -48.73 -4.47
N ALA A 187 94.06 -49.81 -4.29
CA ALA A 187 94.66 -50.55 -5.41
C ALA A 187 93.60 -51.23 -6.31
N ALA A 188 92.47 -51.68 -5.76
CA ALA A 188 91.36 -52.23 -6.52
C ALA A 188 90.52 -51.13 -7.20
N ASP A 189 90.22 -50.04 -6.48
CA ASP A 189 89.44 -48.89 -6.99
C ASP A 189 90.05 -48.34 -8.31
N VAL A 190 91.38 -48.24 -8.39
CA VAL A 190 92.12 -47.70 -9.55
C VAL A 190 91.99 -48.57 -10.82
N GLU A 191 91.81 -49.89 -10.70
CA GLU A 191 91.72 -50.77 -11.87
C GLU A 191 90.31 -50.80 -12.47
N ASP A 192 89.28 -50.52 -11.67
CA ASP A 192 87.91 -50.39 -12.18
C ASP A 192 87.69 -49.03 -12.87
N LEU A 193 88.21 -47.94 -12.30
CA LEU A 193 88.16 -46.59 -12.89
C LEU A 193 88.73 -46.53 -14.33
N LYS A 194 89.74 -47.34 -14.65
CA LYS A 194 90.29 -47.44 -16.03
C LYS A 194 89.29 -48.02 -17.03
N LYS A 195 88.47 -48.99 -16.62
CA LYS A 195 87.44 -49.59 -17.50
C LYS A 195 86.31 -48.59 -17.73
N GLN A 196 85.88 -47.90 -16.68
CA GLN A 196 84.86 -46.86 -16.75
C GLN A 196 85.28 -45.73 -17.71
N LEU A 197 86.56 -45.35 -17.73
CA LEU A 197 87.08 -44.32 -18.66
C LEU A 197 86.89 -44.70 -20.14
N VAL A 198 87.25 -45.92 -20.54
CA VAL A 198 87.09 -46.38 -21.94
C VAL A 198 85.61 -46.43 -22.35
N GLU A 199 84.72 -46.80 -21.43
CA GLU A 199 83.27 -46.78 -21.67
C GLU A 199 82.72 -45.35 -21.82
N VAL A 200 83.27 -44.38 -21.08
CA VAL A 200 82.94 -42.95 -21.19
C VAL A 200 83.43 -42.36 -22.53
N GLU A 201 84.65 -42.69 -22.98
CA GLU A 201 85.17 -42.25 -24.28
C GLU A 201 84.28 -42.71 -25.44
N GLY A 202 83.81 -43.97 -25.41
CA GLY A 202 82.85 -44.49 -26.39
C GLY A 202 81.50 -43.76 -26.39
N LYS A 203 80.99 -43.40 -25.19
CA LYS A 203 79.73 -42.64 -25.05
C LYS A 203 79.86 -41.20 -25.55
N ILE A 204 81.01 -40.55 -25.35
CA ILE A 204 81.27 -39.18 -25.83
C ILE A 204 81.24 -39.11 -27.36
N ALA A 205 81.75 -40.13 -28.05
CA ALA A 205 81.71 -40.18 -29.51
C ALA A 205 80.26 -40.18 -30.06
N VAL A 206 79.40 -41.06 -29.52
CA VAL A 206 77.97 -41.13 -29.90
C VAL A 206 77.25 -39.84 -29.57
N ALA A 207 77.44 -39.30 -28.35
CA ALA A 207 76.82 -38.05 -27.92
C ALA A 207 77.23 -36.84 -28.79
N THR A 208 78.41 -36.88 -29.42
CA THR A 208 78.87 -35.83 -30.35
C THR A 208 78.13 -35.87 -31.69
N GLU A 209 77.87 -37.08 -32.21
CA GLU A 209 77.08 -37.25 -33.45
C GLU A 209 75.59 -36.94 -33.22
N GLU A 210 75.04 -37.33 -32.06
CA GLU A 210 73.69 -36.95 -31.63
C GLU A 210 73.57 -35.42 -31.44
N ALA A 211 74.57 -34.76 -30.83
CA ALA A 211 74.58 -33.31 -30.68
C ALA A 211 74.55 -32.57 -32.02
N ALA A 212 75.30 -33.04 -33.03
CA ALA A 212 75.24 -32.48 -34.38
C ALA A 212 73.87 -32.68 -35.05
N SER A 213 73.25 -33.87 -34.89
CA SER A 213 71.90 -34.14 -35.38
C SER A 213 70.82 -33.29 -34.69
N LEU A 214 70.97 -33.05 -33.38
CA LEU A 214 70.08 -32.19 -32.60
C LEU A 214 70.27 -30.72 -32.98
N GLN A 215 71.49 -30.23 -33.16
CA GLN A 215 71.73 -28.83 -33.52
C GLN A 215 71.16 -28.48 -34.90
N ALA A 216 71.21 -29.40 -35.88
CA ALA A 216 70.54 -29.23 -37.17
C ALA A 216 68.99 -29.25 -37.08
N LYS A 217 68.42 -29.91 -36.07
CA LYS A 217 66.98 -29.84 -35.77
C LYS A 217 66.60 -28.58 -35.02
N VAL A 218 67.49 -28.05 -34.18
CA VAL A 218 67.30 -26.77 -33.47
C VAL A 218 67.21 -25.63 -34.47
N THR A 219 68.15 -25.48 -35.40
CA THR A 219 68.08 -24.38 -36.40
C THR A 219 66.84 -24.48 -37.31
N ALA A 220 66.46 -25.68 -37.75
CA ALA A 220 65.22 -25.89 -38.49
C ALA A 220 63.96 -25.57 -37.65
N SER A 221 64.01 -25.74 -36.33
CA SER A 221 62.95 -25.35 -35.41
C SER A 221 62.95 -23.85 -35.09
N GLU A 222 64.11 -23.19 -35.13
CA GLU A 222 64.25 -21.74 -34.96
C GLU A 222 63.70 -20.99 -36.18
N GLU A 223 64.04 -21.42 -37.40
CA GLU A 223 63.45 -20.89 -38.65
C GLU A 223 61.91 -21.05 -38.68
N ALA A 224 61.40 -22.20 -38.20
CA ALA A 224 59.97 -22.44 -38.07
C ALA A 224 59.33 -21.56 -36.98
N ALA A 225 60.03 -21.33 -35.86
CA ALA A 225 59.58 -20.47 -34.77
C ALA A 225 59.52 -19.00 -35.18
N ASP A 226 60.51 -18.47 -35.91
CA ASP A 226 60.50 -17.08 -36.38
C ASP A 226 59.44 -16.83 -37.45
N LYS A 227 59.16 -17.81 -38.32
CA LYS A 227 58.02 -17.76 -39.24
C LYS A 227 56.69 -17.72 -38.49
N LEU A 228 56.49 -18.62 -37.50
CA LEU A 228 55.30 -18.63 -36.65
C LEU A 228 55.18 -17.34 -35.82
N ARG A 229 56.29 -16.78 -35.34
CA ARG A 229 56.35 -15.52 -34.60
C ARG A 229 55.91 -14.35 -35.47
N SER A 230 56.35 -14.30 -36.72
CA SER A 230 55.95 -13.29 -37.70
C SER A 230 54.43 -13.35 -37.98
N GLU A 231 53.91 -14.55 -38.23
CA GLU A 231 52.47 -14.78 -38.41
C GLU A 231 51.66 -14.45 -37.14
N LEU A 232 52.21 -14.74 -35.96
CA LEU A 232 51.58 -14.43 -34.66
C LEU A 232 51.62 -12.93 -34.36
N GLU A 233 52.65 -12.21 -34.76
CA GLU A 233 52.76 -10.75 -34.58
C GLU A 233 51.85 -9.98 -35.55
N GLU A 234 51.76 -10.39 -36.81
CA GLU A 234 50.77 -9.87 -37.77
C GLU A 234 49.33 -10.15 -37.29
N LYS A 235 49.06 -11.36 -36.78
CA LYS A 235 47.77 -11.74 -36.21
C LYS A 235 47.48 -11.04 -34.89
N SER A 236 48.49 -10.78 -34.06
CA SER A 236 48.39 -9.99 -32.83
C SER A 236 48.00 -8.56 -33.15
N LYS A 237 48.63 -7.95 -34.17
CA LYS A 237 48.25 -6.63 -34.66
C LYS A 237 46.82 -6.60 -35.21
N SER A 238 46.43 -7.58 -36.04
CA SER A 238 45.04 -7.69 -36.53
C SER A 238 44.02 -7.90 -35.41
N LEU A 239 44.40 -8.58 -34.32
CA LEU A 239 43.57 -8.71 -33.11
C LEU A 239 43.54 -7.43 -32.27
N GLN A 240 44.62 -6.65 -32.23
CA GLN A 240 44.67 -5.34 -31.57
C GLN A 240 43.81 -4.31 -32.33
N ASP A 241 43.99 -4.18 -33.65
CA ASP A 241 43.17 -3.31 -34.50
C ASP A 241 41.67 -3.64 -34.32
N LYS A 242 41.34 -4.93 -34.17
CA LYS A 242 39.97 -5.42 -33.93
C LYS A 242 39.50 -5.28 -32.47
N ALA A 243 40.41 -5.28 -31.50
CA ALA A 243 40.11 -4.96 -30.11
C ALA A 243 39.81 -3.47 -29.93
N ASP A 244 40.53 -2.60 -30.65
CA ASP A 244 40.27 -1.16 -30.69
C ASP A 244 38.97 -0.84 -31.45
N GLU A 245 38.67 -1.57 -32.54
CA GLU A 245 37.36 -1.52 -33.19
C GLU A 245 36.23 -1.98 -32.24
N LEU A 246 36.42 -3.10 -31.52
CA LEU A 246 35.47 -3.58 -30.51
C LEU A 246 35.30 -2.60 -29.35
N ALA A 247 36.36 -1.95 -28.88
CA ALA A 247 36.29 -0.91 -27.84
C ALA A 247 35.54 0.33 -28.33
N SER A 248 35.71 0.71 -29.59
CA SER A 248 34.96 1.79 -30.24
C SER A 248 33.46 1.43 -30.38
N GLN A 249 33.15 0.22 -30.85
CA GLN A 249 31.77 -0.29 -30.93
C GLN A 249 31.13 -0.45 -29.55
N GLN A 250 31.88 -0.90 -28.54
CA GLN A 250 31.41 -1.01 -27.16
C GLN A 250 31.16 0.37 -26.56
N LYS A 251 32.03 1.36 -26.79
CA LYS A 251 31.78 2.75 -26.37
C LYS A 251 30.53 3.31 -27.06
N ALA A 252 30.39 3.14 -28.37
CA ALA A 252 29.19 3.57 -29.09
C ALA A 252 27.91 2.88 -28.58
N THR A 253 28.01 1.60 -28.20
CA THR A 253 26.91 0.84 -27.58
C THR A 253 26.57 1.39 -26.19
N GLU A 254 27.57 1.73 -25.39
CA GLU A 254 27.37 2.31 -24.06
C GLU A 254 26.86 3.77 -24.13
N ASP A 255 27.29 4.56 -25.12
CA ASP A 255 26.74 5.89 -25.43
C ASP A 255 25.27 5.81 -25.87
N ILE A 256 24.92 4.82 -26.72
CA ILE A 256 23.53 4.55 -27.14
C ILE A 256 22.68 4.07 -25.95
N LYS A 257 23.24 3.20 -25.10
CA LYS A 257 22.60 2.69 -23.89
C LYS A 257 22.38 3.79 -22.86
N GLN A 258 23.32 4.72 -22.69
CA GLN A 258 23.11 5.91 -21.86
C GLN A 258 22.01 6.79 -22.46
N SER A 259 22.02 7.05 -23.78
CA SER A 259 20.91 7.78 -24.43
C SER A 259 19.56 7.06 -24.33
N ALA A 260 19.55 5.72 -24.22
CA ALA A 260 18.36 4.94 -23.96
C ALA A 260 17.90 5.07 -22.50
N LEU A 261 18.82 5.01 -21.53
CA LEU A 261 18.55 5.23 -20.10
C LEU A 261 18.08 6.67 -19.81
N ASP A 262 18.65 7.67 -20.49
CA ASP A 262 18.23 9.07 -20.38
C ASP A 262 16.79 9.26 -20.90
N LYS A 263 16.45 8.56 -22.00
CA LYS A 263 15.07 8.52 -22.54
C LYS A 263 14.14 7.69 -21.65
N GLU A 264 14.62 6.60 -21.07
CA GLU A 264 13.86 5.77 -20.14
C GLU A 264 13.54 6.57 -18.87
N ALA A 265 14.49 7.33 -18.32
CA ALA A 265 14.26 8.25 -17.20
C ALA A 265 13.32 9.41 -17.57
N ALA A 266 13.39 9.93 -18.80
CA ALA A 266 12.44 10.94 -19.29
C ALA A 266 11.02 10.35 -19.45
N TYR A 267 10.88 9.16 -20.01
CA TYR A 267 9.61 8.45 -20.10
C TYR A 267 9.10 8.01 -18.73
N GLU A 268 9.95 7.61 -17.79
CA GLU A 268 9.57 7.26 -16.43
C GLU A 268 9.09 8.50 -15.66
N THR A 269 9.70 9.67 -15.90
CA THR A 269 9.22 10.96 -15.41
C THR A 269 7.87 11.31 -16.01
N GLN A 270 7.70 11.18 -17.32
CA GLN A 270 6.43 11.41 -18.02
C GLN A 270 5.34 10.41 -17.60
N ILE A 271 5.71 9.15 -17.30
CA ILE A 271 4.82 8.13 -16.74
C ILE A 271 4.46 8.48 -15.29
N LYS A 272 5.37 9.03 -14.49
CA LYS A 272 5.06 9.54 -13.13
C LYS A 272 4.11 10.73 -13.18
N GLU A 273 4.31 11.66 -14.11
CA GLU A 273 3.39 12.79 -14.35
C GLU A 273 2.01 12.32 -14.84
N LEU A 274 1.95 11.41 -15.83
CA LEU A 274 0.70 10.84 -16.32
C LEU A 274 0.03 9.93 -15.28
N THR A 275 0.79 9.28 -14.40
CA THR A 275 0.29 8.51 -13.26
C THR A 275 -0.30 9.45 -12.21
N ALA A 276 0.38 10.54 -11.86
CA ALA A 276 -0.16 11.56 -10.96
C ALA A 276 -1.41 12.23 -11.54
N ALA A 277 -1.44 12.51 -12.85
CA ALA A 277 -2.63 13.05 -13.53
C ALA A 277 -3.79 12.04 -13.59
N ARG A 278 -3.50 10.75 -13.84
CA ARG A 278 -4.48 9.66 -13.76
C ARG A 278 -5.03 9.52 -12.35
N ASP A 279 -4.18 9.53 -11.34
CA ASP A 279 -4.56 9.32 -9.95
C ASP A 279 -5.28 10.54 -9.39
N GLN A 280 -4.93 11.75 -9.84
CA GLN A 280 -5.72 12.96 -9.63
C GLN A 280 -7.09 12.81 -10.30
N HIS A 281 -7.18 12.47 -11.59
CA HIS A 281 -8.48 12.27 -12.27
C HIS A 281 -9.32 11.12 -11.67
N GLN A 282 -8.68 10.09 -11.13
CA GLN A 282 -9.36 9.01 -10.40
C GLN A 282 -9.87 9.51 -9.04
N THR A 283 -9.11 10.39 -8.37
CA THR A 283 -9.52 11.08 -7.14
C THR A 283 -10.65 12.09 -7.41
N ASP A 284 -10.58 12.85 -8.50
CA ASP A 284 -11.62 13.78 -8.96
C ASP A 284 -12.91 13.02 -9.30
N ALA A 285 -12.80 11.91 -10.06
CA ALA A 285 -13.92 11.06 -10.41
C ALA A 285 -14.51 10.33 -9.20
N GLN A 286 -13.69 9.98 -8.20
CA GLN A 286 -14.17 9.41 -6.95
C GLN A 286 -14.87 10.47 -6.10
N THR A 287 -14.28 11.66 -5.94
CA THR A 287 -14.90 12.82 -5.28
C THR A 287 -16.23 13.20 -5.94
N ALA A 288 -16.34 13.12 -7.27
CA ALA A 288 -17.58 13.34 -7.99
C ALA A 288 -18.61 12.21 -7.76
N ARG A 289 -18.20 10.94 -7.63
CA ARG A 289 -19.09 9.85 -7.21
C ARG A 289 -19.57 10.00 -5.78
N ASP A 290 -18.68 10.38 -4.87
CA ASP A 290 -18.99 10.53 -3.44
C ASP A 290 -19.88 11.76 -3.21
N ALA A 291 -19.66 12.85 -3.95
CA ALA A 291 -20.55 14.00 -4.00
C ALA A 291 -21.92 13.65 -4.62
N LEU A 292 -21.97 12.83 -5.68
CA LEU A 292 -23.23 12.35 -6.27
C LEU A 292 -23.98 11.42 -5.30
N SER A 293 -23.26 10.51 -4.64
CA SER A 293 -23.82 9.60 -3.62
C SER A 293 -24.35 10.39 -2.44
N SER A 294 -23.60 11.38 -1.93
CA SER A 294 -24.07 12.28 -0.88
C SER A 294 -25.26 13.13 -1.33
N ALA A 295 -25.31 13.59 -2.59
CA ALA A 295 -26.48 14.31 -3.12
C ALA A 295 -27.70 13.38 -3.26
N GLN A 296 -27.52 12.12 -3.64
CA GLN A 296 -28.59 11.10 -3.67
C GLN A 296 -29.06 10.72 -2.26
N GLU A 297 -28.15 10.62 -1.29
CA GLU A 297 -28.46 10.39 0.12
C GLU A 297 -29.18 11.60 0.72
N GLN A 298 -28.71 12.83 0.47
CA GLN A 298 -29.40 14.06 0.86
C GLN A 298 -30.78 14.18 0.21
N HIS A 299 -30.95 13.79 -1.06
CA HIS A 299 -32.26 13.74 -1.71
C HIS A 299 -33.16 12.65 -1.11
N SER A 300 -32.60 11.49 -0.75
CA SER A 300 -33.30 10.42 -0.04
C SER A 300 -33.75 10.87 1.35
N THR A 301 -32.87 11.51 2.12
CA THR A 301 -33.15 12.11 3.43
C THR A 301 -34.15 13.26 3.32
N ALA A 302 -34.05 14.12 2.31
CA ALA A 302 -35.01 15.19 2.07
C ALA A 302 -36.40 14.61 1.74
N SER A 303 -36.47 13.61 0.84
CA SER A 303 -37.71 12.88 0.51
C SER A 303 -38.30 12.17 1.74
N ALA A 304 -37.48 11.49 2.54
CA ALA A 304 -37.90 10.87 3.78
C ALA A 304 -38.35 11.91 4.83
N SER A 305 -37.71 13.07 4.90
CA SER A 305 -38.11 14.17 5.79
C SER A 305 -39.39 14.85 5.33
N LEU A 306 -39.64 14.92 4.02
CA LEU A 306 -40.88 15.42 3.43
C LEU A 306 -42.02 14.42 3.70
N ALA A 307 -41.83 13.14 3.43
CA ALA A 307 -42.79 12.09 3.78
C ALA A 307 -43.05 12.02 5.29
N THR A 308 -42.03 12.29 6.12
CA THR A 308 -42.19 12.42 7.59
C THR A 308 -42.94 13.70 7.96
N ALA A 309 -42.73 14.82 7.27
CA ALA A 309 -43.47 16.06 7.49
C ALA A 309 -44.94 15.94 7.04
N GLU A 310 -45.21 15.27 5.92
CA GLU A 310 -46.55 14.93 5.43
C GLU A 310 -47.25 13.95 6.38
N ALA A 311 -46.55 12.91 6.85
CA ALA A 311 -47.07 11.99 7.86
C ALA A 311 -47.32 12.68 9.21
N ASN A 312 -46.44 13.59 9.64
CA ASN A 312 -46.63 14.39 10.85
C ASN A 312 -47.78 15.39 10.71
N LEU A 313 -47.97 16.00 9.54
CA LEU A 313 -49.08 16.91 9.27
C LEU A 313 -50.41 16.13 9.20
N ALA A 314 -50.42 14.95 8.58
CA ALA A 314 -51.57 14.05 8.58
C ALA A 314 -51.88 13.53 9.99
N ALA A 315 -50.86 13.21 10.79
CA ALA A 315 -51.01 12.82 12.19
C ALA A 315 -51.50 13.99 13.06
N GLN A 316 -51.03 15.22 12.85
CA GLN A 316 -51.52 16.43 13.53
C GLN A 316 -52.95 16.78 13.11
N LEU A 317 -53.33 16.58 11.84
CA LEU A 317 -54.71 16.74 11.39
C LEU A 317 -55.61 15.68 12.01
N ALA A 318 -55.18 14.41 12.04
CA ALA A 318 -55.91 13.34 12.71
C ALA A 318 -55.96 13.53 14.23
N GLU A 319 -54.90 14.06 14.86
CA GLU A 319 -54.86 14.41 16.29
C GLU A 319 -55.76 15.61 16.57
N HIS A 320 -55.81 16.63 15.71
CA HIS A 320 -56.74 17.75 15.84
C HIS A 320 -58.19 17.33 15.60
N GLU A 321 -58.47 16.45 14.65
CA GLU A 321 -59.82 15.92 14.39
C GLU A 321 -60.26 14.96 15.51
N ALA A 322 -59.36 14.12 16.02
CA ALA A 322 -59.56 13.31 17.22
C ALA A 322 -59.66 14.18 18.48
N ALA A 323 -58.95 15.30 18.59
CA ALA A 323 -59.05 16.23 19.72
C ALA A 323 -60.33 17.07 19.65
N ILE A 324 -60.81 17.44 18.46
CA ILE A 324 -62.14 18.06 18.28
C ILE A 324 -63.24 17.06 18.63
N SER A 325 -63.10 15.80 18.18
CA SER A 325 -64.01 14.71 18.54
C SER A 325 -64.00 14.46 20.04
N LYS A 326 -62.80 14.31 20.63
CA LYS A 326 -62.58 14.10 22.07
C LYS A 326 -63.01 15.30 22.91
N VAL A 327 -62.85 16.55 22.47
CA VAL A 327 -63.40 17.73 23.16
C VAL A 327 -64.93 17.81 23.00
N THR A 328 -65.49 17.28 21.92
CA THR A 328 -66.94 17.18 21.74
C THR A 328 -67.54 16.08 22.62
N GLU A 329 -66.87 14.93 22.71
CA GLU A 329 -67.20 13.81 23.59
C GLU A 329 -66.94 14.16 25.07
N GLU A 330 -65.82 14.78 25.42
CA GLU A 330 -65.54 15.31 26.76
C GLU A 330 -66.52 16.41 27.13
N ARG A 331 -66.99 17.23 26.18
CA ARG A 331 -68.05 18.21 26.46
C ARG A 331 -69.41 17.55 26.64
N ALA A 332 -69.72 16.48 25.91
CA ALA A 332 -70.95 15.69 26.11
C ALA A 332 -70.90 14.91 27.43
N ALA A 333 -69.78 14.27 27.72
CA ALA A 333 -69.49 13.53 28.94
C ALA A 333 -69.40 14.47 30.15
N LEU A 334 -68.81 15.66 30.05
CA LEU A 334 -68.79 16.65 31.14
C LEU A 334 -70.18 17.26 31.36
N VAL A 335 -71.02 17.40 30.33
CA VAL A 335 -72.44 17.75 30.51
C VAL A 335 -73.20 16.60 31.19
N GLN A 336 -72.92 15.35 30.81
CA GLN A 336 -73.52 14.16 31.42
C GLN A 336 -73.02 13.92 32.86
N ASP A 337 -71.75 14.17 33.15
CA ASP A 337 -71.11 14.04 34.46
C ASP A 337 -71.43 15.22 35.36
N HIS A 338 -71.59 16.44 34.85
CA HIS A 338 -72.20 17.51 35.64
C HIS A 338 -73.66 17.19 35.94
N GLN A 339 -74.43 16.65 34.99
CA GLN A 339 -75.82 16.25 35.24
C GLN A 339 -75.89 15.07 36.23
N ALA A 340 -75.01 14.08 36.11
CA ALA A 340 -74.93 12.93 36.99
C ALA A 340 -74.32 13.27 38.35
N ALA A 341 -73.39 14.21 38.45
CA ALA A 341 -72.83 14.70 39.70
C ALA A 341 -73.78 15.67 40.41
N ILE A 342 -74.65 16.40 39.70
CA ILE A 342 -75.79 17.08 40.30
C ILE A 342 -76.69 16.03 40.95
N THR A 343 -77.23 15.07 40.18
CA THR A 343 -78.09 14.00 40.70
C THR A 343 -77.43 13.20 41.84
N ALA A 344 -76.17 12.81 41.67
CA ALA A 344 -75.42 12.06 42.67
C ALA A 344 -74.99 12.92 43.86
N SER A 345 -74.89 14.25 43.75
CA SER A 345 -74.71 15.12 44.92
C SER A 345 -76.01 15.29 45.70
N GLU A 346 -77.16 15.32 45.03
CA GLU A 346 -78.48 15.32 45.66
C GLU A 346 -78.73 13.97 46.37
N GLU A 347 -78.46 12.85 45.70
CA GLU A 347 -78.55 11.51 46.29
C GLU A 347 -77.50 11.27 47.38
N LEU A 348 -76.24 11.69 47.20
CA LEU A 348 -75.19 11.52 48.21
C LEU A 348 -75.37 12.47 49.40
N LEU A 349 -75.99 13.64 49.24
CA LEU A 349 -76.39 14.48 50.37
C LEU A 349 -77.46 13.76 51.21
N ALA A 350 -78.49 13.20 50.57
CA ALA A 350 -79.53 12.42 51.26
C ALA A 350 -78.97 11.13 51.90
N GLN A 351 -78.12 10.40 51.16
CA GLN A 351 -77.48 9.18 51.63
C GLN A 351 -76.45 9.45 52.72
N LYS A 352 -75.69 10.56 52.69
CA LYS A 352 -74.78 10.93 53.80
C LYS A 352 -75.54 11.44 55.02
N GLN A 353 -76.68 12.12 54.88
CA GLN A 353 -77.54 12.41 56.04
C GLN A 353 -78.04 11.11 56.70
N LYS A 354 -78.42 10.11 55.89
CA LYS A 354 -78.82 8.78 56.37
C LYS A 354 -77.67 7.96 56.97
N GLU A 355 -76.50 7.95 56.33
CA GLU A 355 -75.29 7.25 56.79
C GLU A 355 -74.68 7.91 58.03
N HIS A 356 -74.69 9.23 58.17
CA HIS A 356 -74.26 9.87 59.41
C HIS A 356 -75.18 9.52 60.58
N GLN A 357 -76.49 9.37 60.33
CA GLN A 357 -77.42 8.87 61.34
C GLN A 357 -77.13 7.40 61.69
N GLN A 358 -77.07 6.51 60.69
CA GLN A 358 -76.79 5.07 60.91
C GLN A 358 -75.42 4.85 61.55
N ALA A 359 -74.35 5.50 61.08
CA ALA A 359 -73.01 5.36 61.62
C ALA A 359 -72.87 5.94 63.03
N ALA A 360 -73.65 6.96 63.41
CA ALA A 360 -73.71 7.43 64.79
C ALA A 360 -74.35 6.38 65.73
N ASP A 361 -75.42 5.72 65.27
CA ASP A 361 -76.07 4.64 66.02
C ASP A 361 -75.24 3.33 66.02
N GLU A 362 -74.52 3.03 64.94
CA GLU A 362 -73.63 1.87 64.80
C GLU A 362 -72.29 2.05 65.53
N LEU A 363 -71.69 3.25 65.59
CA LEU A 363 -70.55 3.52 66.49
C LEU A 363 -70.96 3.36 67.95
N LYS A 364 -72.17 3.80 68.31
CA LYS A 364 -72.72 3.69 69.66
C LYS A 364 -73.00 2.23 70.04
N ALA A 365 -73.48 1.42 69.10
CA ALA A 365 -73.65 -0.03 69.27
C ALA A 365 -72.30 -0.76 69.33
N SER A 366 -71.39 -0.52 68.37
CA SER A 366 -70.09 -1.19 68.30
C SER A 366 -69.15 -0.81 69.45
N LEU A 367 -69.21 0.43 69.97
CA LEU A 367 -68.50 0.80 71.19
C LEU A 367 -69.00 0.02 72.41
N ALA A 368 -70.32 -0.22 72.52
CA ALA A 368 -70.88 -1.07 73.57
C ALA A 368 -70.44 -2.54 73.40
N THR A 369 -70.50 -3.08 72.18
CA THR A 369 -70.04 -4.45 71.87
C THR A 369 -68.54 -4.62 72.10
N ALA A 370 -67.70 -3.65 71.73
CA ALA A 370 -66.26 -3.68 71.97
C ALA A 370 -65.92 -3.57 73.47
N THR A 371 -66.68 -2.77 74.23
CA THR A 371 -66.53 -2.69 75.69
C THR A 371 -66.90 -4.03 76.34
N ALA A 372 -67.99 -4.67 75.89
CA ALA A 372 -68.37 -6.01 76.33
C ALA A 372 -67.31 -7.06 75.97
N ALA A 373 -66.89 -7.13 74.71
CA ALA A 373 -65.89 -8.07 74.21
C ALA A 373 -64.51 -7.88 74.86
N HIS A 374 -64.09 -6.65 75.20
CA HIS A 374 -62.88 -6.41 75.96
C HIS A 374 -63.02 -6.93 77.40
N SER A 375 -64.17 -6.76 78.04
CA SER A 375 -64.41 -7.34 79.37
C SER A 375 -64.43 -8.87 79.34
N GLU A 376 -65.02 -9.47 78.30
CA GLU A 376 -65.07 -10.91 78.08
C GLU A 376 -63.67 -11.49 77.83
N ALA A 377 -62.90 -10.90 76.91
CA ALA A 377 -61.50 -11.28 76.64
C ALA A 377 -60.61 -11.13 77.87
N THR A 378 -60.82 -10.10 78.70
CA THR A 378 -60.10 -9.93 79.98
C THR A 378 -60.45 -11.07 80.94
N SER A 379 -61.74 -11.40 81.09
CA SER A 379 -62.18 -12.51 81.94
C SER A 379 -61.67 -13.88 81.44
N LYS A 380 -61.55 -14.04 80.12
CA LYS A 380 -61.10 -15.28 79.48
C LYS A 380 -59.60 -15.50 79.66
N LEU A 381 -58.79 -14.48 79.39
CA LEU A 381 -57.35 -14.50 79.68
C LEU A 381 -57.06 -14.73 81.18
N GLN A 382 -57.88 -14.16 82.07
CA GLN A 382 -57.79 -14.44 83.50
C GLN A 382 -58.06 -15.93 83.81
N SER A 383 -59.11 -16.52 83.20
CA SER A 383 -59.43 -17.95 83.38
C SER A 383 -58.38 -18.91 82.79
N GLU A 384 -57.75 -18.53 81.67
CA GLU A 384 -56.66 -19.28 81.04
C GLU A 384 -55.38 -19.20 81.88
N LEU A 385 -55.08 -18.04 82.48
CA LEU A 385 -53.98 -17.85 83.43
C LEU A 385 -54.18 -18.68 84.72
N ASP A 386 -55.40 -18.73 85.26
CA ASP A 386 -55.69 -19.51 86.47
C ASP A 386 -55.75 -21.01 86.18
N SER A 387 -56.19 -21.44 84.99
CA SER A 387 -56.05 -22.85 84.54
C SER A 387 -54.59 -23.26 84.36
N ALA A 388 -53.74 -22.37 83.84
CA ALA A 388 -52.29 -22.62 83.70
C ALA A 388 -51.57 -22.71 85.07
N ARG A 389 -52.08 -22.01 86.10
CA ARG A 389 -51.64 -22.18 87.50
C ARG A 389 -52.08 -23.52 88.08
N GLN A 390 -53.35 -23.89 87.89
CA GLN A 390 -53.88 -25.18 88.35
C GLN A 390 -53.10 -26.35 87.73
N SER A 391 -52.87 -26.32 86.42
CA SER A 391 -52.10 -27.34 85.71
C SER A 391 -50.67 -27.50 86.25
N ASN A 392 -50.01 -26.42 86.71
CA ASN A 392 -48.69 -26.49 87.34
C ASN A 392 -48.70 -27.17 88.72
N GLU A 393 -49.69 -26.87 89.58
CA GLU A 393 -49.81 -27.57 90.87
C GLU A 393 -50.28 -29.03 90.69
N GLU A 394 -51.07 -29.35 89.67
CA GLU A 394 -51.40 -30.74 89.31
C GLU A 394 -50.17 -31.52 88.82
N LEU A 395 -49.26 -30.89 88.07
CA LEU A 395 -47.97 -31.47 87.65
C LEU A 395 -47.04 -31.73 88.85
N LYS A 396 -47.07 -30.84 89.84
CA LYS A 396 -46.33 -30.93 91.10
C LYS A 396 -46.91 -32.04 92.01
N ALA A 397 -48.23 -32.12 92.12
CA ALA A 397 -48.94 -33.19 92.83
C ALA A 397 -48.74 -34.58 92.17
N SER A 398 -48.61 -34.63 90.84
CA SER A 398 -48.24 -35.85 90.10
C SER A 398 -46.84 -36.35 90.49
N HIS A 399 -45.88 -35.43 90.65
CA HIS A 399 -44.52 -35.76 91.12
C HIS A 399 -44.51 -36.29 92.57
N GLU A 400 -45.34 -35.73 93.46
CA GLU A 400 -45.52 -36.21 94.84
C GLU A 400 -46.21 -37.60 94.86
N ALA A 401 -47.21 -37.82 94.01
CA ALA A 401 -47.90 -39.11 93.88
C ALA A 401 -46.98 -40.23 93.36
N ALA A 402 -46.05 -39.91 92.45
CA ALA A 402 -45.02 -40.84 92.00
C ALA A 402 -44.09 -41.28 93.16
N PHE A 403 -43.75 -40.35 94.07
CA PHE A 403 -42.96 -40.64 95.27
C PHE A 403 -43.73 -41.53 96.28
N SER A 404 -45.03 -41.26 96.47
CA SER A 404 -45.91 -42.11 97.29
C SER A 404 -46.03 -43.54 96.76
N THR A 405 -46.16 -43.69 95.44
CA THR A 405 -46.31 -45.00 94.77
C THR A 405 -45.08 -45.90 94.96
N ALA A 406 -43.87 -45.32 94.98
CA ALA A 406 -42.63 -46.06 95.25
C ALA A 406 -42.56 -46.61 96.69
N ASN A 407 -43.10 -45.89 97.68
CA ASN A 407 -43.18 -46.38 99.06
C ASN A 407 -44.20 -47.51 99.22
N GLN A 408 -45.32 -47.46 98.51
CA GLN A 408 -46.40 -48.44 98.67
C GLN A 408 -45.98 -49.86 98.23
N ALA A 409 -45.20 -49.97 97.16
CA ALA A 409 -44.62 -51.24 96.70
C ALA A 409 -43.64 -51.90 97.70
N THR A 410 -43.19 -51.18 98.74
CA THR A 410 -42.26 -51.70 99.75
C THR A 410 -42.96 -52.50 100.86
N GLU A 411 -44.26 -52.24 101.13
CA GLU A 411 -45.03 -53.00 102.13
C GLU A 411 -45.79 -54.20 101.55
N GLU A 412 -46.02 -54.29 100.24
CA GLU A 412 -46.71 -55.45 99.64
C GLU A 412 -45.84 -56.73 99.67
N LEU A 413 -44.50 -56.59 99.59
CA LEU A 413 -43.51 -57.66 99.82
C LEU A 413 -43.60 -58.32 101.21
N LYS A 414 -44.37 -57.74 102.13
CA LYS A 414 -44.57 -58.18 103.51
C LYS A 414 -45.74 -59.16 103.67
N SER A 415 -46.70 -59.14 102.74
CA SER A 415 -47.94 -59.91 102.84
C SER A 415 -47.83 -61.33 102.25
N GLU A 416 -46.97 -61.55 101.25
CA GLU A 416 -46.82 -62.86 100.62
C GLU A 416 -46.05 -63.88 101.49
N LEU A 417 -45.30 -63.39 102.48
CA LEU A 417 -44.48 -64.20 103.39
C LEU A 417 -45.30 -65.14 104.31
N GLU A 418 -46.60 -64.88 104.48
CA GLU A 418 -47.47 -65.64 105.40
C GLU A 418 -48.31 -66.73 104.70
N GLY A 419 -48.35 -66.76 103.36
CA GLY A 419 -49.21 -67.69 102.59
C GLY A 419 -48.64 -69.11 102.41
N ALA A 420 -47.37 -69.24 102.03
CA ALA A 420 -46.79 -70.51 101.54
C ALA A 420 -46.20 -71.42 102.64
N ARG A 421 -46.37 -71.09 103.92
CA ARG A 421 -45.79 -71.79 105.08
C ARG A 421 -46.49 -73.12 105.43
N LYS A 422 -46.97 -73.84 104.41
CA LYS A 422 -47.98 -74.91 104.55
C LYS A 422 -47.78 -76.11 103.61
N SER A 423 -46.65 -76.20 102.92
CA SER A 423 -46.28 -77.27 101.98
C SER A 423 -44.96 -77.99 102.33
N ALA A 424 -44.44 -77.77 103.55
CA ALA A 424 -43.07 -78.16 103.93
C ALA A 424 -42.96 -79.34 104.91
N ASP A 425 -44.06 -79.90 105.41
CA ASP A 425 -44.05 -80.86 106.53
C ASP A 425 -44.06 -82.36 106.16
N GLU A 426 -44.21 -82.76 104.90
CA GLU A 426 -44.54 -84.16 104.55
C GLU A 426 -43.38 -85.07 104.07
N LEU A 427 -42.17 -84.56 103.75
CA LEU A 427 -41.09 -85.39 103.16
C LEU A 427 -39.77 -85.45 103.96
N LYS A 428 -39.89 -85.50 105.29
CA LYS A 428 -38.76 -85.69 106.24
C LYS A 428 -38.44 -87.18 106.54
N ALA A 429 -38.69 -88.09 105.59
CA ALA A 429 -39.00 -89.49 105.95
C ALA A 429 -38.16 -90.63 105.29
N SER A 430 -37.16 -90.36 104.44
CA SER A 430 -36.66 -91.39 103.50
C SER A 430 -35.14 -91.61 103.36
N HIS A 431 -34.26 -91.02 104.18
CA HIS A 431 -32.80 -91.04 103.88
C HIS A 431 -31.92 -91.92 104.80
N GLU A 432 -32.27 -92.12 106.07
CA GLU A 432 -31.30 -92.50 107.12
C GLU A 432 -30.84 -93.98 107.20
N SER A 433 -31.39 -94.91 106.41
CA SER A 433 -31.45 -96.33 106.86
C SER A 433 -30.45 -97.35 106.26
N SER A 434 -29.67 -97.02 105.22
CA SER A 434 -29.16 -98.08 104.29
C SER A 434 -27.63 -98.19 104.08
N GLN A 435 -26.78 -97.38 104.72
CA GLN A 435 -25.35 -97.30 104.33
C GLN A 435 -24.35 -98.23 105.05
N GLN A 436 -24.72 -98.95 106.12
CA GLN A 436 -23.74 -99.45 107.12
C GLN A 436 -23.51 -100.97 107.19
N GLN A 437 -23.87 -101.79 106.19
CA GLN A 437 -23.88 -103.27 106.33
C GLN A 437 -23.27 -104.13 105.21
N LEU A 438 -22.58 -103.58 104.19
CA LEU A 438 -22.02 -104.40 103.08
C LEU A 438 -20.49 -104.48 102.99
N VAL A 439 -19.74 -103.70 103.78
CA VAL A 439 -18.27 -103.57 103.68
C VAL A 439 -17.53 -104.87 104.03
N ASP A 440 -18.02 -105.66 104.98
CA ASP A 440 -17.22 -106.69 105.66
C ASP A 440 -17.12 -108.05 104.93
N LYS A 441 -17.52 -108.14 103.65
CA LYS A 441 -17.54 -109.40 102.88
C LYS A 441 -16.56 -109.53 101.72
N GLU A 442 -15.99 -108.44 101.21
CA GLU A 442 -15.16 -108.50 99.99
C GLU A 442 -13.71 -108.95 100.26
N GLN A 443 -13.17 -108.69 101.46
CA GLN A 443 -11.74 -108.82 101.77
C GLN A 443 -11.17 -110.25 101.63
N ALA A 444 -12.00 -111.29 101.63
CA ALA A 444 -11.56 -112.68 101.55
C ALA A 444 -11.24 -113.18 100.12
N HIS A 445 -11.77 -112.53 99.07
CA HIS A 445 -11.62 -113.01 97.69
C HIS A 445 -10.40 -112.44 96.94
N ALA A 446 -9.82 -111.34 97.41
CA ALA A 446 -8.77 -110.59 96.69
C ALA A 446 -7.45 -111.37 96.50
N ALA A 447 -7.03 -112.14 97.51
CA ALA A 447 -5.70 -112.76 97.53
C ALA A 447 -5.46 -113.79 96.41
N ALA A 448 -6.52 -114.42 95.88
CA ALA A 448 -6.41 -115.42 94.81
C ALA A 448 -6.50 -114.80 93.40
N LEU A 449 -6.91 -113.54 93.28
CA LEU A 449 -6.92 -112.80 92.01
C LEU A 449 -5.52 -112.28 91.68
N SER A 450 -4.87 -111.68 92.69
CA SER A 450 -3.60 -110.95 92.58
C SER A 450 -2.47 -111.70 91.85
N GLN A 451 -2.19 -112.96 92.20
CA GLN A 451 -1.12 -113.73 91.52
C GLN A 451 -1.41 -114.04 90.04
N LYS A 452 -2.67 -114.04 89.63
CA LYS A 452 -3.03 -114.22 88.21
C LYS A 452 -3.01 -112.88 87.46
N GLU A 453 -3.36 -111.80 88.14
CA GLU A 453 -3.25 -110.43 87.62
C GLU A 453 -1.78 -110.06 87.36
N GLU A 454 -0.86 -110.37 88.29
CA GLU A 454 0.58 -110.05 88.19
C GLU A 454 1.26 -110.65 86.93
N ALA A 455 0.95 -111.92 86.61
CA ALA A 455 1.47 -112.59 85.42
C ALA A 455 0.89 -112.02 84.11
N HIS A 456 -0.39 -111.62 84.11
CA HIS A 456 -1.00 -110.94 82.96
C HIS A 456 -0.49 -109.49 82.82
N ALA A 457 -0.27 -108.79 83.93
CA ALA A 457 0.20 -107.40 83.95
C ALA A 457 1.60 -107.26 83.35
N THR A 458 2.51 -108.22 83.61
CA THR A 458 3.88 -108.20 83.05
C THR A 458 3.85 -108.33 81.53
N ALA A 459 3.16 -109.34 81.00
CA ALA A 459 3.06 -109.56 79.56
C ALA A 459 2.22 -108.49 78.82
N LEU A 460 1.29 -107.84 79.52
CA LEU A 460 0.58 -106.67 79.02
C LEU A 460 1.52 -105.47 78.95
N SER A 461 2.27 -105.19 80.03
CA SER A 461 3.21 -104.06 80.14
C SER A 461 4.32 -104.10 79.09
N GLU A 462 4.91 -105.27 78.80
CA GLU A 462 5.92 -105.40 77.74
C GLU A 462 5.33 -105.07 76.35
N LYS A 463 4.09 -105.49 76.11
CA LYS A 463 3.39 -105.20 74.85
C LYS A 463 2.93 -103.73 74.76
N GLU A 464 2.48 -103.15 75.86
CA GLU A 464 2.12 -101.74 75.97
C GLU A 464 3.34 -100.84 75.78
N ALA A 465 4.50 -101.21 76.34
CA ALA A 465 5.77 -100.52 76.08
C ALA A 465 6.17 -100.61 74.59
N GLY A 466 6.12 -101.80 73.99
CA GLY A 466 6.42 -101.97 72.55
C GLY A 466 5.45 -101.19 71.64
N HIS A 467 4.16 -101.16 71.99
CA HIS A 467 3.16 -100.33 71.30
C HIS A 467 3.42 -98.83 71.53
N ALA A 468 3.78 -98.40 72.73
CA ALA A 468 4.05 -97.01 73.04
C ALA A 468 5.24 -96.47 72.23
N THR A 469 6.35 -97.21 72.18
CA THR A 469 7.51 -96.85 71.35
C THR A 469 7.13 -96.74 69.87
N ALA A 470 6.42 -97.74 69.33
CA ALA A 470 5.97 -97.74 67.93
C ALA A 470 4.94 -96.63 67.62
N ILE A 471 4.18 -96.16 68.61
CA ILE A 471 3.30 -94.98 68.49
C ILE A 471 4.17 -93.72 68.47
N THR A 472 5.11 -93.55 69.40
CA THR A 472 5.99 -92.35 69.44
C THR A 472 6.87 -92.22 68.19
N GLU A 473 7.45 -93.31 67.69
CA GLU A 473 8.23 -93.30 66.45
C GLU A 473 7.37 -92.90 65.24
N LYS A 474 6.12 -93.36 65.21
CA LYS A 474 5.16 -93.01 64.16
C LYS A 474 4.68 -91.57 64.26
N ASP A 475 4.42 -91.07 65.47
CA ASP A 475 3.98 -89.70 65.69
C ASP A 475 5.12 -88.70 65.46
N GLU A 476 6.37 -89.05 65.77
CA GLU A 476 7.55 -88.30 65.32
C GLU A 476 7.70 -88.30 63.79
N ALA A 477 7.49 -89.45 63.13
CA ALA A 477 7.54 -89.53 61.67
C ALA A 477 6.41 -88.70 61.02
N HIS A 478 5.20 -88.72 61.59
CA HIS A 478 4.09 -87.85 61.19
C HIS A 478 4.42 -86.38 61.41
N ALA A 479 5.00 -86.01 62.56
CA ALA A 479 5.37 -84.61 62.86
C ALA A 479 6.36 -84.07 61.82
N ARG A 480 7.43 -84.83 61.50
CA ARG A 480 8.40 -84.44 60.48
C ARG A 480 7.77 -84.25 59.09
N VAL A 481 6.82 -85.10 58.70
CA VAL A 481 6.06 -84.95 57.44
C VAL A 481 5.11 -83.75 57.48
N VAL A 482 4.52 -83.44 58.64
CA VAL A 482 3.70 -82.23 58.84
C VAL A 482 4.56 -80.97 58.73
N ASP A 483 5.75 -80.94 59.33
CA ASP A 483 6.69 -79.81 59.24
C ASP A 483 7.21 -79.61 57.80
N GLU A 484 7.54 -80.70 57.10
CA GLU A 484 7.94 -80.67 55.67
C GLU A 484 6.80 -80.13 54.78
N HIS A 485 5.57 -80.59 55.02
CA HIS A 485 4.38 -80.09 54.33
C HIS A 485 4.11 -78.61 54.66
N LEU A 486 4.24 -78.17 55.92
CA LEU A 486 4.05 -76.77 56.32
C LEU A 486 5.08 -75.85 55.66
N SER A 487 6.36 -76.25 55.63
CA SER A 487 7.42 -75.53 54.93
C SER A 487 7.15 -75.43 53.42
N THR A 488 6.71 -76.54 52.81
CA THR A 488 6.32 -76.59 51.40
C THR A 488 5.09 -75.72 51.09
N ILE A 489 4.13 -75.63 52.02
CA ILE A 489 2.96 -74.76 51.90
C ILE A 489 3.39 -73.28 52.00
N SER A 490 4.18 -72.90 53.01
CA SER A 490 4.68 -71.52 53.17
C SER A 490 5.41 -71.02 51.92
N THR A 491 6.31 -71.84 51.36
CA THR A 491 7.05 -71.52 50.13
C THR A 491 6.12 -71.34 48.91
N ARG A 492 5.02 -72.10 48.85
CA ARG A 492 4.00 -71.99 47.80
C ARG A 492 3.12 -70.76 47.99
N ASP A 493 2.75 -70.42 49.23
CA ASP A 493 1.95 -69.24 49.54
C ASP A 493 2.73 -67.96 49.23
N GLU A 494 4.02 -67.89 49.56
CA GLU A 494 4.93 -66.82 49.12
C GLU A 494 5.00 -66.71 47.59
N SER A 495 5.09 -67.84 46.90
CA SER A 495 5.08 -67.90 45.43
C SER A 495 3.74 -67.42 44.84
N ILE A 496 2.62 -67.75 45.46
CA ILE A 496 1.27 -67.32 45.06
C ILE A 496 1.09 -65.83 45.30
N ILE A 497 1.57 -65.29 46.42
CA ILE A 497 1.57 -63.84 46.72
C ILE A 497 2.35 -63.08 45.64
N SER A 498 3.55 -63.56 45.28
CA SER A 498 4.38 -62.97 44.22
C SER A 498 3.69 -63.01 42.84
N LEU A 499 3.10 -64.15 42.47
CA LEU A 499 2.34 -64.29 41.21
C LEU A 499 1.11 -63.37 41.18
N ASN A 500 0.37 -63.25 42.27
CA ASN A 500 -0.79 -62.37 42.36
C ASN A 500 -0.41 -60.88 42.23
N ALA A 501 0.71 -60.46 42.83
CA ALA A 501 1.23 -59.09 42.66
C ALA A 501 1.65 -58.81 41.20
N SER A 502 2.26 -59.80 40.53
CA SER A 502 2.59 -59.73 39.10
C SER A 502 1.35 -59.65 38.21
N ILE A 503 0.31 -60.46 38.51
CA ILE A 503 -0.99 -60.42 37.80
C ILE A 503 -1.64 -59.05 37.97
N ALA A 504 -1.73 -58.50 39.18
CA ALA A 504 -2.32 -57.17 39.41
C ALA A 504 -1.57 -56.06 38.64
N THR A 505 -0.23 -56.17 38.54
CA THR A 505 0.60 -55.25 37.75
C THR A 505 0.32 -55.36 36.25
N LEU A 506 0.12 -56.58 35.73
CA LEU A 506 -0.26 -56.82 34.34
C LEU A 506 -1.70 -56.35 34.05
N GLU A 507 -2.65 -56.52 34.97
CA GLU A 507 -4.03 -56.04 34.83
C GLU A 507 -4.10 -54.51 34.80
N ALA A 508 -3.29 -53.82 35.61
CA ALA A 508 -3.11 -52.38 35.53
C ALA A 508 -2.56 -51.95 34.15
N SER A 509 -1.43 -52.55 33.72
CA SER A 509 -0.82 -52.22 32.42
C SER A 509 -1.75 -52.50 31.22
N VAL A 510 -2.54 -53.57 31.26
CA VAL A 510 -3.57 -53.88 30.25
C VAL A 510 -4.73 -52.88 30.28
N THR A 511 -4.99 -52.25 31.42
CA THR A 511 -6.00 -51.18 31.55
C THR A 511 -5.49 -49.88 30.96
N ASP A 512 -4.25 -49.50 31.28
CA ASP A 512 -3.58 -48.31 30.71
C ASP A 512 -3.45 -48.42 29.17
N LEU A 513 -3.06 -49.59 28.67
CA LEU A 513 -2.97 -49.85 27.22
C LEU A 513 -4.33 -49.74 26.52
N LYS A 514 -5.44 -50.15 27.16
CA LYS A 514 -6.80 -49.95 26.61
C LYS A 514 -7.18 -48.46 26.57
N ALA A 515 -6.86 -47.70 27.61
CA ALA A 515 -7.10 -46.26 27.64
C ALA A 515 -6.29 -45.52 26.56
N LEU A 516 -5.02 -45.92 26.35
CA LEU A 516 -4.17 -45.38 25.29
C LEU A 516 -4.71 -45.73 23.89
N VAL A 517 -5.15 -46.97 23.66
CA VAL A 517 -5.78 -47.38 22.39
C VAL A 517 -7.04 -46.58 22.11
N ALA A 518 -7.95 -46.41 23.08
CA ALA A 518 -9.15 -45.58 22.92
C ALA A 518 -8.81 -44.11 22.63
N THR A 519 -7.74 -43.59 23.23
CA THR A 519 -7.24 -42.22 22.98
C THR A 519 -6.70 -42.10 21.54
N HIS A 520 -5.94 -43.08 21.06
CA HIS A 520 -5.46 -43.13 19.67
C HIS A 520 -6.61 -43.29 18.66
N GLU A 521 -7.61 -44.11 18.95
CA GLU A 521 -8.78 -44.34 18.08
C GLU A 521 -9.63 -43.07 17.96
N SER A 522 -9.85 -42.33 19.05
CA SER A 522 -10.44 -41.00 19.02
C SER A 522 -9.61 -40.00 18.20
N THR A 523 -8.28 -40.03 18.35
CA THR A 523 -7.36 -39.14 17.61
C THR A 523 -7.39 -39.43 16.10
N ILE A 524 -7.41 -40.71 15.71
CA ILE A 524 -7.54 -41.15 14.32
C ILE A 524 -8.88 -40.67 13.75
N SER A 525 -9.98 -40.88 14.46
CA SER A 525 -11.31 -40.41 14.01
C SER A 525 -11.39 -38.88 13.87
N THR A 526 -10.65 -38.11 14.66
CA THR A 526 -10.52 -36.65 14.47
C THR A 526 -9.71 -36.32 13.21
N ARG A 527 -8.57 -36.99 13.01
CA ARG A 527 -7.70 -36.81 11.83
C ARG A 527 -8.37 -37.21 10.52
N ASP A 528 -9.17 -38.26 10.49
CA ASP A 528 -9.97 -38.65 9.32
C ASP A 528 -11.04 -37.59 8.97
N GLY A 529 -11.58 -36.91 9.98
CA GLY A 529 -12.44 -35.73 9.80
C GLY A 529 -11.67 -34.55 9.18
N GLU A 530 -10.52 -34.18 9.75
CA GLU A 530 -9.64 -33.13 9.23
C GLU A 530 -9.22 -33.42 7.77
N ILE A 531 -8.82 -34.65 7.46
CA ILE A 531 -8.46 -35.10 6.11
C ILE A 531 -9.64 -35.01 5.13
N SER A 532 -10.86 -35.27 5.59
CA SER A 532 -12.07 -35.16 4.77
C SER A 532 -12.39 -33.69 4.43
N VAL A 533 -12.23 -32.78 5.40
CA VAL A 533 -12.37 -31.34 5.17
C VAL A 533 -11.30 -30.83 4.20
N LEU A 534 -10.03 -31.21 4.41
CA LEU A 534 -8.92 -30.82 3.53
C LEU A 534 -9.13 -31.31 2.08
N LYS A 535 -9.67 -32.51 1.87
CA LYS A 535 -10.04 -33.02 0.53
C LYS A 535 -11.11 -32.16 -0.14
N GLN A 536 -12.14 -31.74 0.59
CA GLN A 536 -13.16 -30.85 0.04
C GLN A 536 -12.54 -29.50 -0.34
N THR A 537 -11.75 -28.89 0.55
CA THR A 537 -11.06 -27.62 0.28
C THR A 537 -10.09 -27.71 -0.90
N ILE A 538 -9.48 -28.87 -1.16
CA ILE A 538 -8.68 -29.09 -2.38
C ILE A 538 -9.58 -29.10 -3.63
N SER A 539 -10.69 -29.84 -3.62
CA SER A 539 -11.66 -29.87 -4.71
C SER A 539 -12.21 -28.48 -5.03
N ASP A 540 -12.62 -27.72 -4.00
CA ASP A 540 -13.12 -26.35 -4.13
C ASP A 540 -12.07 -25.41 -4.77
N ASN A 541 -10.79 -25.64 -4.48
CA ASN A 541 -9.68 -24.88 -5.06
C ASN A 541 -9.34 -25.31 -6.49
N GLU A 542 -9.44 -26.60 -6.83
CA GLU A 542 -9.28 -27.10 -8.21
C GLU A 542 -10.36 -26.52 -9.14
N GLU A 543 -11.61 -26.44 -8.68
CA GLU A 543 -12.70 -25.76 -9.40
C GLU A 543 -12.41 -24.25 -9.57
N ARG A 544 -11.97 -23.56 -8.50
CA ARG A 544 -11.60 -22.13 -8.55
C ARG A 544 -10.42 -21.86 -9.49
N ILE A 545 -9.39 -22.72 -9.52
CA ILE A 545 -8.25 -22.61 -10.44
C ILE A 545 -8.72 -22.81 -11.89
N THR A 546 -9.65 -23.75 -12.10
CA THR A 546 -10.24 -24.00 -13.43
C THR A 546 -11.00 -22.76 -13.93
N GLN A 547 -11.83 -22.15 -13.08
CA GLN A 547 -12.55 -20.91 -13.43
C GLN A 547 -11.58 -19.74 -13.70
N LEU A 548 -10.61 -19.51 -12.83
CA LEU A 548 -9.62 -18.43 -13.02
C LEU A 548 -8.78 -18.61 -14.29
N SER A 549 -8.53 -19.86 -14.72
CA SER A 549 -7.85 -20.14 -15.99
C SER A 549 -8.73 -19.74 -17.19
N ALA A 550 -10.03 -20.09 -17.16
CA ALA A 550 -10.96 -19.69 -18.21
C ALA A 550 -11.16 -18.15 -18.27
N ASP A 551 -11.22 -17.48 -17.12
CA ASP A 551 -11.32 -16.02 -17.03
C ASP A 551 -10.06 -15.32 -17.60
N LEU A 552 -8.88 -15.94 -17.41
CA LEU A 552 -7.61 -15.48 -18.00
C LEU A 552 -7.56 -15.68 -19.51
N GLU A 553 -8.00 -16.82 -20.04
CA GLU A 553 -8.10 -17.05 -21.49
C GLU A 553 -9.08 -16.08 -22.15
N ALA A 554 -10.23 -15.81 -21.52
CA ALA A 554 -11.19 -14.80 -22.00
C ALA A 554 -10.55 -13.40 -22.06
N ARG A 555 -9.85 -12.98 -20.99
CA ARG A 555 -9.14 -11.68 -20.96
C ARG A 555 -7.99 -11.59 -21.95
N ALA A 556 -7.29 -12.69 -22.24
CA ALA A 556 -6.26 -12.71 -23.29
C ALA A 556 -6.89 -12.49 -24.69
N GLY A 557 -8.09 -13.03 -24.92
CA GLY A 557 -8.91 -12.73 -26.09
C GLY A 557 -9.32 -11.25 -26.19
N ASP A 558 -9.85 -10.68 -25.09
CA ASP A 558 -10.23 -9.26 -25.03
C ASP A 558 -9.03 -8.31 -25.29
N VAL A 559 -7.87 -8.59 -24.71
CA VAL A 559 -6.63 -7.82 -24.95
C VAL A 559 -6.22 -7.92 -26.41
N SER A 560 -6.21 -9.12 -27.00
CA SER A 560 -5.88 -9.33 -28.41
C SER A 560 -6.83 -8.56 -29.35
N ALA A 561 -8.11 -8.46 -29.01
CA ALA A 561 -9.09 -7.67 -29.75
C ALA A 561 -8.84 -6.15 -29.62
N ARG A 562 -8.43 -5.67 -28.44
CA ARG A 562 -8.06 -4.26 -28.22
C ARG A 562 -6.75 -3.88 -28.88
N ASP A 563 -5.76 -4.75 -28.92
CA ASP A 563 -4.51 -4.51 -29.67
C ASP A 563 -4.78 -4.36 -31.17
N ALA A 564 -5.70 -5.15 -31.73
CA ALA A 564 -6.14 -5.03 -33.12
C ALA A 564 -6.93 -3.73 -33.39
N GLU A 565 -7.80 -3.31 -32.46
CA GLU A 565 -8.51 -2.03 -32.53
C GLU A 565 -7.54 -0.83 -32.46
N VAL A 566 -6.56 -0.86 -31.54
CA VAL A 566 -5.52 0.16 -31.40
C VAL A 566 -4.63 0.24 -32.65
N ALA A 567 -4.30 -0.90 -33.27
CA ALA A 567 -3.57 -0.93 -34.53
C ALA A 567 -4.36 -0.25 -35.67
N SER A 568 -5.66 -0.54 -35.80
CA SER A 568 -6.53 0.07 -36.81
C SER A 568 -6.74 1.57 -36.56
N ILE A 569 -6.93 1.99 -35.30
CA ILE A 569 -6.99 3.41 -34.92
C ILE A 569 -5.69 4.11 -35.33
N LYS A 570 -4.52 3.54 -35.01
CA LYS A 570 -3.22 4.11 -35.36
C LYS A 570 -3.01 4.29 -36.87
N GLU A 571 -3.44 3.32 -37.68
CA GLU A 571 -3.42 3.41 -39.14
C GLU A 571 -4.33 4.56 -39.64
N SER A 572 -5.56 4.65 -39.12
CA SER A 572 -6.50 5.73 -39.46
C SER A 572 -6.03 7.12 -39.02
N THR A 573 -5.28 7.22 -37.92
CA THR A 573 -4.65 8.45 -37.45
C THR A 573 -3.53 8.87 -38.40
N SER A 574 -2.67 7.94 -38.82
CA SER A 574 -1.60 8.22 -39.79
C SER A 574 -2.16 8.71 -41.13
N GLU A 575 -3.26 8.12 -41.61
CA GLU A 575 -3.98 8.62 -42.79
C GLU A 575 -4.55 10.04 -42.59
N ALA A 576 -5.03 10.37 -41.39
CA ALA A 576 -5.56 11.69 -41.07
C ALA A 576 -4.43 12.75 -40.98
N GLU A 577 -3.28 12.40 -40.43
CA GLU A 577 -2.09 13.24 -40.35
C GLU A 577 -1.53 13.56 -41.74
N GLU A 578 -1.43 12.58 -42.66
CA GLU A 578 -1.04 12.85 -44.06
C GLU A 578 -2.03 13.79 -44.76
N LYS A 579 -3.34 13.57 -44.61
CA LYS A 579 -4.38 14.42 -45.20
C LYS A 579 -4.35 15.84 -44.64
N LEU A 580 -4.06 16.00 -43.36
CA LEU A 580 -3.90 17.31 -42.71
C LEU A 580 -2.63 18.03 -43.18
N ALA A 581 -1.51 17.31 -43.33
CA ALA A 581 -0.28 17.86 -43.87
C ALA A 581 -0.46 18.34 -45.33
N ALA A 582 -1.12 17.54 -46.16
CA ALA A 582 -1.47 17.93 -47.54
C ALA A 582 -2.38 19.17 -47.59
N ALA A 583 -3.45 19.21 -46.79
CA ALA A 583 -4.34 20.37 -46.71
C ALA A 583 -3.63 21.64 -46.20
N THR A 584 -2.64 21.49 -45.32
CA THR A 584 -1.80 22.59 -44.82
C THR A 584 -0.87 23.14 -45.91
N ALA A 585 -0.30 22.26 -46.74
CA ALA A 585 0.52 22.66 -47.88
C ALA A 585 -0.31 23.38 -48.97
N ASP A 586 -1.52 22.88 -49.27
CA ASP A 586 -2.47 23.52 -50.19
C ASP A 586 -2.91 24.92 -49.70
N LEU A 587 -3.08 25.11 -48.39
CA LEU A 587 -3.36 26.41 -47.79
C LEU A 587 -2.18 27.38 -47.96
N ALA A 588 -0.96 26.96 -47.64
CA ALA A 588 0.24 27.78 -47.80
C ALA A 588 0.46 28.21 -49.26
N ALA A 589 0.22 27.31 -50.23
CA ALA A 589 0.28 27.62 -51.66
C ALA A 589 -0.79 28.64 -52.09
N ARG A 590 -1.97 28.62 -51.46
CA ARG A 590 -3.04 29.62 -51.70
C ARG A 590 -2.76 30.97 -51.06
N ASP A 591 -2.15 31.02 -49.88
CA ASP A 591 -1.75 32.29 -49.24
C ASP A 591 -0.63 33.00 -49.99
N GLU A 592 0.34 32.24 -50.54
CA GLU A 592 1.35 32.78 -51.47
C GLU A 592 0.69 33.32 -52.75
N SER A 593 -0.23 32.54 -53.35
CA SER A 593 -1.01 32.99 -54.52
C SER A 593 -1.82 34.27 -54.23
N LEU A 594 -2.43 34.38 -53.05
CA LEU A 594 -3.15 35.58 -52.60
C LEU A 594 -2.23 36.77 -52.39
N SER A 595 -0.99 36.55 -51.96
CA SER A 595 0.02 37.59 -51.77
C SER A 595 0.51 38.12 -53.13
N GLN A 596 0.72 37.24 -54.11
CA GLN A 596 1.05 37.62 -55.49
C GLN A 596 -0.10 38.42 -56.13
N ILE A 597 -1.36 37.95 -56.03
CA ILE A 597 -2.53 38.68 -56.55
C ILE A 597 -2.67 40.07 -55.88
N LYS A 598 -2.41 40.20 -54.57
CA LYS A 598 -2.41 41.50 -53.89
C LYS A 598 -1.32 42.44 -54.44
N ALA A 599 -0.13 41.92 -54.75
CA ALA A 599 0.95 42.70 -55.33
C ALA A 599 0.63 43.14 -56.78
N GLU A 600 0.03 42.26 -57.59
CA GLU A 600 -0.46 42.60 -58.94
C GLU A 600 -1.56 43.67 -58.90
N VAL A 601 -2.54 43.54 -58.00
CA VAL A 601 -3.58 44.56 -57.81
C VAL A 601 -2.97 45.91 -57.42
N ALA A 602 -2.06 45.94 -56.44
CA ALA A 602 -1.39 47.19 -56.04
C ALA A 602 -0.55 47.82 -57.17
N ALA A 603 0.09 47.00 -58.01
CA ALA A 603 0.81 47.48 -59.19
C ALA A 603 -0.15 48.03 -60.27
N HIS A 604 -1.29 47.40 -60.49
CA HIS A 604 -2.34 47.91 -61.37
C HIS A 604 -2.96 49.21 -60.84
N GLU A 605 -3.21 49.31 -59.54
CA GLU A 605 -3.69 50.54 -58.88
C GLU A 605 -2.73 51.72 -59.13
N GLY A 606 -1.43 51.51 -58.93
CA GLY A 606 -0.40 52.50 -59.25
C GLY A 606 -0.30 52.85 -60.73
N THR A 607 -0.50 51.88 -61.62
CA THR A 607 -0.54 52.09 -63.08
C THR A 607 -1.75 52.95 -63.48
N ILE A 608 -2.92 52.68 -62.90
CA ILE A 608 -4.16 53.45 -63.11
C ILE A 608 -3.97 54.90 -62.64
N GLU A 609 -3.38 55.12 -61.46
CA GLU A 609 -3.15 56.46 -60.92
C GLU A 609 -2.10 57.24 -61.76
N SER A 610 -1.10 56.56 -62.33
CA SER A 610 -0.15 57.15 -63.29
C SER A 610 -0.85 57.58 -64.59
N LEU A 611 -1.61 56.68 -65.24
CA LEU A 611 -2.37 56.97 -66.47
C LEU A 611 -3.39 58.11 -66.26
N LYS A 612 -3.98 58.20 -65.08
CA LYS A 612 -4.90 59.25 -64.66
C LYS A 612 -4.20 60.61 -64.52
N SER A 613 -2.95 60.64 -64.05
CA SER A 613 -2.12 61.86 -64.04
C SER A 613 -1.72 62.27 -65.47
N GLU A 614 -1.24 61.32 -66.28
CA GLU A 614 -0.89 61.57 -67.69
C GLU A 614 -2.08 62.11 -68.50
N LEU A 615 -3.27 61.56 -68.29
CA LEU A 615 -4.51 62.04 -68.90
C LEU A 615 -4.86 63.46 -68.44
N ALA A 616 -4.70 63.77 -67.14
CA ALA A 616 -4.97 65.10 -66.61
C ALA A 616 -3.98 66.15 -67.16
N ASP A 617 -2.71 65.81 -67.33
CA ASP A 617 -1.71 66.71 -67.91
C ASP A 617 -1.85 66.85 -69.43
N SER A 618 -2.24 65.79 -70.13
CA SER A 618 -2.62 65.82 -71.56
C SER A 618 -3.83 66.73 -71.81
N LEU A 619 -4.84 66.69 -70.93
CA LEU A 619 -6.00 67.60 -70.99
C LEU A 619 -5.58 69.06 -70.76
N LYS A 620 -4.79 69.37 -69.73
CA LYS A 620 -4.25 70.73 -69.50
C LYS A 620 -3.46 71.24 -70.72
N ALA A 621 -2.63 70.39 -71.32
CA ALA A 621 -1.87 70.73 -72.52
C ALA A 621 -2.80 71.05 -73.71
N LYS A 622 -3.89 70.28 -73.89
CA LYS A 622 -4.91 70.56 -74.90
C LYS A 622 -5.68 71.85 -74.63
N ASP A 623 -6.04 72.16 -73.38
CA ASP A 623 -6.70 73.42 -73.04
C ASP A 623 -5.82 74.63 -73.36
N VAL A 624 -4.51 74.54 -73.10
CA VAL A 624 -3.53 75.58 -73.50
C VAL A 624 -3.43 75.69 -75.02
N GLU A 625 -3.28 74.58 -75.73
CA GLU A 625 -3.18 74.55 -77.20
C GLU A 625 -4.44 75.14 -77.89
N ILE A 626 -5.63 74.88 -77.31
CA ILE A 626 -6.91 75.47 -77.74
C ILE A 626 -6.97 76.97 -77.43
N ALA A 627 -6.50 77.41 -76.27
CA ALA A 627 -6.46 78.82 -75.89
C ALA A 627 -5.50 79.64 -76.79
N GLU A 628 -4.32 79.09 -77.10
CA GLU A 628 -3.37 79.70 -78.03
C GLU A 628 -3.92 79.75 -79.46
N ALA A 629 -4.55 78.68 -79.94
CA ALA A 629 -5.22 78.66 -81.24
C ALA A 629 -6.36 79.68 -81.33
N ALA A 630 -7.16 79.82 -80.27
CA ALA A 630 -8.23 80.82 -80.19
C ALA A 630 -7.69 82.26 -80.17
N ALA A 631 -6.59 82.51 -79.44
CA ALA A 631 -5.92 83.81 -79.43
C ALA A 631 -5.32 84.16 -80.80
N ALA A 632 -4.66 83.19 -81.46
CA ALA A 632 -4.14 83.36 -82.81
C ALA A 632 -5.25 83.64 -83.84
N ALA A 633 -6.38 82.95 -83.75
CA ALA A 633 -7.55 83.20 -84.60
C ALA A 633 -8.16 84.60 -84.37
N ALA A 634 -8.22 85.07 -83.12
CA ALA A 634 -8.69 86.42 -82.80
C ALA A 634 -7.75 87.51 -83.35
N VAL A 635 -6.43 87.32 -83.26
CA VAL A 635 -5.43 88.22 -83.85
C VAL A 635 -5.52 88.23 -85.38
N ALA A 636 -5.69 87.07 -86.02
CA ALA A 636 -5.87 86.96 -87.47
C ALA A 636 -7.16 87.66 -87.94
N LEU A 637 -8.25 87.53 -87.18
CA LEU A 637 -9.52 88.21 -87.47
C LEU A 637 -9.39 89.74 -87.31
N ALA A 638 -8.73 90.23 -86.26
CA ALA A 638 -8.47 91.65 -86.07
C ALA A 638 -7.60 92.24 -87.19
N ALA A 639 -6.57 91.52 -87.65
CA ALA A 639 -5.75 91.91 -88.79
C ALA A 639 -6.56 91.95 -90.11
N ALA A 640 -7.47 90.99 -90.32
CA ALA A 640 -8.35 90.97 -91.48
C ALA A 640 -9.36 92.14 -91.50
N VAL A 641 -9.90 92.52 -90.33
CA VAL A 641 -10.78 93.69 -90.19
C VAL A 641 -10.00 94.98 -90.50
N ALA A 642 -8.82 95.18 -89.91
CA ALA A 642 -7.98 96.34 -90.16
C ALA A 642 -7.56 96.48 -91.64
N ALA A 643 -7.29 95.35 -92.33
CA ALA A 643 -7.03 95.34 -93.77
C ALA A 643 -8.27 95.71 -94.60
N GLY A 644 -9.47 95.31 -94.15
CA GLY A 644 -10.75 95.72 -94.73
C GLY A 644 -10.98 97.23 -94.62
N GLU A 645 -10.80 97.79 -93.43
CA GLU A 645 -10.94 99.23 -93.15
C GLU A 645 -9.95 100.07 -93.98
N ALA A 646 -8.68 99.63 -94.08
CA ALA A 646 -7.69 100.25 -94.94
C ALA A 646 -8.10 100.21 -96.44
N SER A 647 -8.68 99.09 -96.91
CA SER A 647 -9.18 98.99 -98.29
C SER A 647 -10.38 99.90 -98.55
N THR A 648 -11.29 100.08 -97.59
CA THR A 648 -12.40 101.04 -97.74
C THR A 648 -11.90 102.47 -97.83
N LYS A 649 -10.96 102.86 -96.95
CA LYS A 649 -10.40 104.22 -96.93
C LYS A 649 -9.65 104.57 -98.22
N SER A 650 -8.85 103.62 -98.74
CA SER A 650 -8.15 103.79 -100.02
C SER A 650 -9.11 104.00 -101.20
N LYS A 651 -10.24 103.29 -101.25
CA LYS A 651 -11.25 103.45 -102.31
C LYS A 651 -12.03 104.75 -102.20
N GLU A 652 -12.19 105.27 -100.99
CA GLU A 652 -12.83 106.55 -100.74
C GLU A 652 -11.91 107.72 -101.14
N GLU A 653 -10.59 107.58 -100.93
CA GLU A 653 -9.56 108.49 -101.44
C GLU A 653 -9.45 108.45 -102.99
N GLU A 654 -9.56 107.27 -103.63
CA GLU A 654 -9.69 107.17 -105.10
C GLU A 654 -10.94 107.88 -105.63
N LEU A 655 -12.08 107.79 -104.92
CA LEU A 655 -13.32 108.47 -105.29
C LEU A 655 -13.24 110.00 -105.18
N VAL A 656 -12.47 110.53 -104.23
CA VAL A 656 -12.16 111.96 -104.13
C VAL A 656 -11.29 112.39 -105.32
N GLN A 657 -10.20 111.67 -105.60
CA GLN A 657 -9.30 111.99 -106.72
C GLN A 657 -10.04 111.91 -108.08
N ALA A 658 -10.97 110.97 -108.25
CA ALA A 658 -11.80 110.88 -109.45
C ALA A 658 -12.75 112.09 -109.64
N ARG A 659 -13.27 112.67 -108.55
CA ARG A 659 -14.08 113.90 -108.60
C ARG A 659 -13.23 115.12 -108.91
N GLU A 660 -12.10 115.29 -108.23
CA GLU A 660 -11.15 116.38 -108.50
C GLU A 660 -10.62 116.32 -109.93
N ALA A 661 -10.36 115.13 -110.47
CA ALA A 661 -10.00 114.93 -111.88
C ALA A 661 -11.13 115.32 -112.84
N SER A 662 -12.40 115.02 -112.51
CA SER A 662 -13.56 115.41 -113.32
C SER A 662 -13.75 116.93 -113.37
N ASP A 663 -13.69 117.60 -112.22
CA ASP A 663 -13.81 119.06 -112.13
C ASP A 663 -12.62 119.77 -112.80
N LYS A 664 -11.42 119.20 -112.67
CA LYS A 664 -10.25 119.66 -113.42
C LYS A 664 -10.40 119.47 -114.93
N VAL A 665 -10.98 118.37 -115.40
CA VAL A 665 -11.25 118.15 -116.85
C VAL A 665 -12.28 119.16 -117.38
N LEU A 666 -13.29 119.54 -116.58
CA LEU A 666 -14.21 120.63 -116.95
C LEU A 666 -13.49 121.99 -117.04
N ALA A 667 -12.58 122.29 -116.11
CA ALA A 667 -11.75 123.49 -116.16
C ALA A 667 -10.77 123.48 -117.35
N ASP A 668 -10.07 122.37 -117.59
CA ASP A 668 -9.12 122.20 -118.70
C ASP A 668 -9.83 122.23 -120.06
N LEU A 669 -11.09 121.78 -120.16
CA LEU A 669 -11.87 121.90 -121.40
C LEU A 669 -12.24 123.35 -121.71
N ALA A 670 -12.64 124.13 -120.69
CA ALA A 670 -12.86 125.57 -120.83
C ALA A 670 -11.55 126.33 -121.16
N ALA A 671 -10.43 125.95 -120.51
CA ALA A 671 -9.13 126.55 -120.77
C ALA A 671 -8.61 126.24 -122.19
N ARG A 672 -8.75 125.00 -122.68
CA ARG A 672 -8.28 124.59 -124.01
C ARG A 672 -9.04 125.27 -125.15
N VAL A 673 -10.29 125.67 -124.96
CA VAL A 673 -11.02 126.52 -125.92
C VAL A 673 -10.34 127.88 -126.08
N ALA A 674 -9.83 128.48 -125.01
CA ALA A 674 -9.05 129.72 -125.07
C ALA A 674 -7.59 129.50 -125.53
N GLU A 675 -6.97 128.38 -125.13
CA GLU A 675 -5.56 128.09 -125.43
C GLU A 675 -5.33 127.75 -126.91
N VAL A 676 -6.32 127.16 -127.61
CA VAL A 676 -6.26 126.95 -129.07
C VAL A 676 -6.14 128.28 -129.84
N GLU A 677 -6.72 129.37 -129.33
CA GLU A 677 -6.50 130.71 -129.92
C GLU A 677 -5.11 131.28 -129.60
N GLN A 678 -4.48 130.86 -128.49
CA GLN A 678 -3.21 131.40 -128.00
C GLN A 678 -1.98 130.63 -128.52
N LEU A 679 -2.06 129.31 -128.66
CA LEU A 679 -0.99 128.47 -129.22
C LEU A 679 -0.71 128.81 -130.70
N ARG A 680 -1.72 129.30 -131.44
CA ARG A 680 -1.55 129.93 -132.77
C ARG A 680 -0.56 131.09 -132.79
N ARG A 681 -0.14 131.64 -131.63
CA ARG A 681 0.83 132.74 -131.50
C ARG A 681 2.12 132.34 -130.75
N LYS A 682 2.26 131.11 -130.25
CA LYS A 682 3.35 130.73 -129.32
C LYS A 682 4.29 129.60 -129.74
N VAL A 683 4.08 128.97 -130.89
CA VAL A 683 4.99 127.96 -131.50
C VAL A 683 6.34 128.56 -131.98
N ALA A 684 6.63 129.82 -131.64
CA ALA A 684 7.73 130.61 -132.21
C ALA A 684 9.10 130.50 -131.49
N THR A 685 9.23 129.87 -130.31
CA THR A 685 10.48 129.97 -129.51
C THR A 685 10.77 128.80 -128.54
N SER A 686 12.00 128.24 -128.59
CA SER A 686 12.79 127.50 -127.53
C SER A 686 12.16 126.32 -126.74
N ALA A 687 12.73 125.13 -126.50
CA ALA A 687 14.01 124.43 -126.82
C ALA A 687 15.35 124.82 -126.09
N ALA A 688 15.76 124.04 -125.04
CA ALA A 688 17.16 123.56 -124.68
C ALA A 688 17.37 123.02 -123.22
N THR A 689 18.41 122.18 -122.97
CA THR A 689 19.04 121.65 -121.69
C THR A 689 18.24 120.74 -120.70
N VAL A 690 18.71 119.69 -119.97
CA VAL A 690 20.00 118.90 -119.73
C VAL A 690 20.96 119.37 -118.58
N GLN A 691 21.61 118.58 -117.67
CA GLN A 691 21.45 117.22 -117.01
C GLN A 691 22.62 116.88 -116.00
N GLY A 692 22.44 116.04 -114.94
CA GLY A 692 23.49 115.37 -114.07
C GLY A 692 23.07 115.13 -112.58
N LYS A 693 23.74 114.40 -111.65
CA LYS A 693 24.78 113.31 -111.60
C LYS A 693 24.78 112.65 -110.15
N GLU A 694 25.71 111.75 -109.78
CA GLU A 694 25.76 110.80 -108.62
C GLU A 694 27.21 110.27 -108.29
N THR A 695 27.52 109.76 -107.06
CA THR A 695 28.54 108.69 -106.68
C THR A 695 28.81 108.50 -105.14
N GLU A 696 29.77 107.61 -104.78
CA GLU A 696 30.50 107.36 -103.48
C GLU A 696 29.95 106.40 -102.39
N ILE A 697 30.78 105.39 -101.97
CA ILE A 697 30.60 104.46 -100.81
C ILE A 697 31.87 103.58 -100.51
N ASN A 698 31.94 102.92 -99.32
CA ASN A 698 32.80 101.77 -98.84
C ASN A 698 33.78 102.05 -97.66
N GLU A 699 33.92 101.13 -96.67
CA GLU A 699 35.21 100.60 -96.09
C GLU A 699 35.12 99.62 -94.85
N ILE A 700 36.27 99.27 -94.23
CA ILE A 700 36.65 98.01 -93.52
C ILE A 700 36.82 98.21 -91.97
N LYS A 701 36.56 97.30 -90.99
CA LYS A 701 36.12 95.86 -90.89
C LYS A 701 37.20 94.73 -90.78
N ALA A 702 37.95 94.60 -89.67
CA ALA A 702 38.89 93.47 -89.43
C ALA A 702 39.28 93.17 -87.94
N SER A 703 39.95 92.02 -87.70
CA SER A 703 40.79 91.59 -86.52
C SER A 703 40.14 90.92 -85.27
N LEU A 704 40.92 90.26 -84.38
CA LEU A 704 41.36 88.84 -84.38
C LEU A 704 41.87 88.37 -82.96
N ALA A 705 42.11 87.07 -82.71
CA ALA A 705 42.33 86.41 -81.40
C ALA A 705 43.79 86.06 -81.00
N SER A 706 44.05 85.63 -79.74
CA SER A 706 44.87 84.42 -79.34
C SER A 706 45.35 84.34 -77.86
N ALA A 707 45.73 83.11 -77.43
CA ALA A 707 46.64 82.67 -76.33
C ALA A 707 46.09 82.22 -74.94
N THR A 708 46.72 81.32 -74.14
CA THR A 708 47.61 80.12 -74.32
C THR A 708 47.76 79.39 -72.95
N GLU A 709 48.06 78.07 -72.92
CA GLU A 709 48.25 77.21 -71.72
C GLU A 709 49.71 77.10 -71.22
N ALA A 710 49.93 76.79 -69.93
CA ALA A 710 51.07 75.99 -69.39
C ALA A 710 51.04 75.81 -67.84
N ALA A 711 51.16 74.57 -67.33
CA ALA A 711 51.95 74.13 -66.14
C ALA A 711 51.42 72.82 -65.49
N GLU A 712 52.24 71.76 -65.42
CA GLU A 712 51.93 70.49 -64.73
C GLU A 712 52.89 70.17 -63.57
N ALA A 713 52.36 69.51 -62.53
CA ALA A 713 52.94 68.60 -61.53
C ALA A 713 54.40 68.75 -61.00
N SER A 714 54.59 68.75 -59.67
CA SER A 714 55.91 68.52 -59.03
C SER A 714 55.88 67.98 -57.57
N VAL A 715 56.53 66.82 -57.37
CA VAL A 715 57.36 66.38 -56.20
C VAL A 715 56.76 66.15 -54.78
N LYS A 716 56.68 64.84 -54.44
CA LYS A 716 57.07 64.08 -53.20
C LYS A 716 57.46 64.79 -51.87
N SER A 717 56.97 64.23 -50.75
CA SER A 717 57.44 64.38 -49.34
C SER A 717 56.70 63.36 -48.42
N LYS A 718 57.18 62.79 -47.29
CA LYS A 718 58.52 62.47 -46.70
C LYS A 718 58.32 61.35 -45.63
N ASP A 719 59.40 60.74 -45.14
CA ASP A 719 59.46 59.45 -44.38
C ASP A 719 59.57 59.54 -42.83
N VAL A 720 59.27 58.40 -42.15
CA VAL A 720 60.00 57.76 -41.00
C VAL A 720 60.38 58.53 -39.72
N GLU A 721 59.97 58.02 -38.54
CA GLU A 721 60.78 57.43 -37.42
C GLU A 721 59.81 56.93 -36.29
N ILE A 722 59.86 55.75 -35.63
CA ILE A 722 60.87 54.87 -34.99
C ILE A 722 61.27 55.30 -33.55
N ALA A 723 61.11 54.40 -32.54
CA ALA A 723 62.05 54.16 -31.41
C ALA A 723 61.56 53.11 -30.36
N GLY A 724 62.50 52.34 -29.75
CA GLY A 724 62.40 51.64 -28.44
C GLY A 724 61.56 50.34 -28.37
N ALA A 725 62.05 49.10 -28.31
CA ALA A 725 63.28 48.47 -27.76
C ALA A 725 63.38 48.40 -26.21
N ALA A 726 63.95 47.38 -25.54
CA ALA A 726 64.10 45.91 -25.76
C ALA A 726 64.96 45.30 -24.63
N ALA A 727 64.56 44.18 -24.01
CA ALA A 727 65.41 43.29 -23.17
C ALA A 727 64.67 41.94 -22.95
N ALA A 728 65.14 40.80 -23.50
CA ALA A 728 66.17 39.91 -22.93
C ALA A 728 65.68 39.20 -21.65
N ALA A 729 65.18 37.94 -21.63
CA ALA A 729 65.36 36.74 -22.48
C ALA A 729 66.62 35.89 -22.20
N ALA A 730 66.50 34.96 -21.24
CA ALA A 730 67.16 33.64 -21.17
C ALA A 730 66.27 32.77 -20.25
N VAL A 731 65.74 31.59 -20.59
CA VAL A 731 66.21 30.43 -21.38
C VAL A 731 67.24 29.58 -20.65
N ALA A 732 67.01 28.25 -20.67
CA ALA A 732 67.91 27.16 -20.28
C ALA A 732 68.19 26.98 -18.75
N LEU A 733 68.42 25.76 -18.24
CA LEU A 733 68.01 24.40 -18.68
C LEU A 733 68.30 23.42 -17.52
N ALA A 734 67.81 22.18 -17.67
CA ALA A 734 68.49 20.93 -17.27
C ALA A 734 68.63 20.56 -15.79
N ALA A 735 68.17 19.33 -15.54
CA ALA A 735 68.85 18.27 -14.77
C ALA A 735 69.04 18.44 -13.25
N ALA A 736 68.78 17.45 -12.41
CA ALA A 736 68.27 16.09 -12.53
C ALA A 736 68.41 15.48 -11.11
N VAL A 737 67.56 14.49 -10.81
CA VAL A 737 67.94 13.23 -10.12
C VAL A 737 68.99 13.29 -8.99
N ALA A 738 68.54 13.00 -7.76
CA ALA A 738 69.17 11.96 -6.94
C ALA A 738 68.19 11.37 -5.91
N ALA A 739 68.41 10.09 -5.59
CA ALA A 739 67.67 9.18 -4.70
C ALA A 739 67.54 9.62 -3.21
N GLY A 740 66.86 8.80 -2.40
CA GLY A 740 66.79 9.01 -0.94
C GLY A 740 65.84 8.04 -0.20
N GLU A 741 66.12 6.74 -0.25
CA GLU A 741 65.26 5.69 0.34
C GLU A 741 65.31 5.61 1.87
N ALA A 742 64.14 5.36 2.47
CA ALA A 742 63.83 4.38 3.52
C ALA A 742 64.57 4.31 4.90
N SER A 743 63.80 3.76 5.84
CA SER A 743 64.23 2.91 6.98
C SER A 743 64.42 3.55 8.36
N THR A 744 64.73 2.69 9.34
CA THR A 744 64.20 2.75 10.71
C THR A 744 65.19 2.33 11.81
N LYS A 745 64.76 2.52 13.06
CA LYS A 745 65.06 1.69 14.25
C LYS A 745 66.47 1.81 14.88
N SER A 746 66.51 2.22 16.15
CA SER A 746 67.15 1.46 17.25
C SER A 746 67.13 2.24 18.58
N LYS A 747 66.68 1.60 19.66
CA LYS A 747 67.54 1.26 20.81
C LYS A 747 66.82 0.35 21.80
N GLU A 748 67.21 -0.92 21.78
CA GLU A 748 67.05 -1.84 22.90
C GLU A 748 68.27 -1.71 23.84
N GLU A 749 68.34 -2.58 24.85
CA GLU A 749 69.48 -2.80 25.77
C GLU A 749 69.81 -1.67 26.78
N GLU A 750 69.38 -1.87 28.04
CA GLU A 750 70.34 -1.83 29.15
C GLU A 750 69.95 -2.73 30.34
N LEU A 751 70.98 -3.27 31.01
CA LEU A 751 71.04 -3.69 32.42
C LEU A 751 70.32 -4.98 32.92
N ALA A 752 70.79 -6.14 32.46
CA ALA A 752 70.57 -7.43 33.15
C ALA A 752 71.52 -7.63 34.37
N GLN A 753 71.43 -6.78 35.41
CA GLN A 753 72.42 -6.74 36.51
C GLN A 753 71.86 -6.72 37.95
N VAL A 754 70.84 -7.54 38.27
CA VAL A 754 70.47 -7.84 39.68
C VAL A 754 70.27 -9.34 39.88
N LYS A 755 71.39 -10.09 39.83
CA LYS A 755 71.49 -11.51 40.21
C LYS A 755 72.46 -11.64 41.40
N ALA A 756 72.28 -12.70 42.19
CA ALA A 756 73.31 -13.36 43.02
C ALA A 756 73.61 -12.90 44.49
N GLU A 757 72.62 -12.54 45.31
CA GLU A 757 72.87 -12.27 46.77
C GLU A 757 72.04 -13.05 47.82
N LEU A 758 71.05 -13.89 47.46
CA LEU A 758 70.14 -14.49 48.47
C LEU A 758 70.10 -16.04 48.43
N ALA A 759 71.22 -16.69 48.75
CA ALA A 759 71.36 -18.16 48.66
C ALA A 759 72.26 -18.80 49.75
N SER A 760 72.41 -18.19 50.93
CA SER A 760 73.46 -18.56 51.92
C SER A 760 73.02 -18.58 53.39
N ALA A 761 71.75 -18.90 53.68
CA ALA A 761 71.26 -19.09 55.06
C ALA A 761 70.16 -20.16 55.15
N LEU A 762 70.19 -21.12 56.09
CA LEU A 762 71.30 -21.53 56.94
C LEU A 762 71.06 -22.98 57.43
N GLU A 763 71.97 -23.91 57.14
CA GLU A 763 71.80 -25.35 57.38
C GLU A 763 72.61 -25.81 58.60
N SER A 764 71.99 -25.94 59.78
CA SER A 764 72.51 -26.74 60.91
C SER A 764 71.51 -26.80 62.09
N GLY A 765 71.40 -27.97 62.74
CA GLY A 765 70.57 -28.12 63.96
C GLY A 765 70.18 -29.55 64.36
N GLY A 766 70.32 -30.54 63.48
CA GLY A 766 69.79 -31.90 63.65
C GLY A 766 70.52 -32.83 64.65
N LYS A 767 70.86 -32.39 65.88
CA LYS A 767 71.55 -33.24 66.87
C LYS A 767 71.00 -33.24 68.31
N THR A 768 69.75 -32.80 68.49
CA THR A 768 68.92 -33.04 69.70
C THR A 768 67.75 -33.99 69.42
N ALA A 769 67.76 -34.69 68.27
CA ALA A 769 66.64 -35.52 67.81
C ALA A 769 66.57 -36.92 68.44
N ALA A 770 67.71 -37.52 68.79
CA ALA A 770 67.79 -38.95 69.15
C ALA A 770 67.20 -39.29 70.52
N ASP A 771 67.53 -38.54 71.57
CA ASP A 771 67.12 -38.89 72.95
C ASP A 771 65.62 -38.60 73.20
N LEU A 772 65.03 -37.69 72.42
CA LEU A 772 63.58 -37.52 72.35
C LEU A 772 62.90 -38.73 71.66
N GLN A 773 63.60 -39.41 70.74
CA GLN A 773 63.03 -40.37 69.80
C GLN A 773 62.51 -41.66 70.48
N GLU A 774 63.12 -42.07 71.59
CA GLU A 774 62.73 -43.28 72.35
C GLU A 774 61.55 -43.03 73.29
N GLN A 775 61.53 -41.89 74.00
CA GLN A 775 60.34 -41.48 74.77
C GLN A 775 59.16 -41.18 73.83
N ILE A 776 59.43 -40.59 72.66
CA ILE A 776 58.47 -40.49 71.56
C ILE A 776 58.01 -41.87 71.09
N ALA A 777 58.82 -42.92 71.08
CA ALA A 777 58.42 -44.25 70.60
C ALA A 777 57.39 -44.92 71.53
N GLN A 778 57.56 -44.82 72.85
CA GLN A 778 56.61 -45.41 73.80
C GLN A 778 55.32 -44.58 73.86
N ALA A 779 55.42 -43.25 73.93
CA ALA A 779 54.27 -42.35 73.82
C ALA A 779 53.55 -42.52 72.47
N LYS A 780 54.27 -42.80 71.37
CA LYS A 780 53.69 -43.11 70.05
C LYS A 780 52.84 -44.37 70.05
N SER A 781 53.02 -45.35 70.94
CA SER A 781 52.21 -46.58 70.92
C SER A 781 50.81 -46.34 71.49
N GLU A 782 50.74 -45.66 72.64
CA GLU A 782 49.48 -45.28 73.28
C GLU A 782 48.81 -44.13 72.51
N LEU A 783 49.60 -43.17 72.00
CA LEU A 783 49.11 -42.18 71.04
C LEU A 783 48.68 -42.85 69.73
N ALA A 784 49.33 -43.90 69.22
CA ALA A 784 48.91 -44.55 67.97
C ALA A 784 47.54 -45.21 68.13
N SER A 785 47.29 -46.02 69.16
CA SER A 785 45.97 -46.63 69.35
C SER A 785 44.86 -45.59 69.59
N SER A 786 45.14 -44.54 70.39
CA SER A 786 44.22 -43.42 70.59
C SER A 786 44.02 -42.57 69.32
N THR A 787 45.07 -42.39 68.51
CA THR A 787 45.05 -41.67 67.23
C THR A 787 44.48 -42.52 66.10
N GLU A 788 44.51 -43.84 66.16
CA GLU A 788 43.90 -44.72 65.17
C GLU A 788 42.39 -44.79 65.40
N ALA A 789 41.95 -44.85 66.66
CA ALA A 789 40.55 -44.62 67.02
C ALA A 789 40.08 -43.20 66.67
N SER A 790 40.87 -42.17 67.02
CA SER A 790 40.54 -40.77 66.73
C SER A 790 40.60 -40.46 65.24
N ALA A 791 41.53 -41.05 64.48
CA ALA A 791 41.64 -40.88 63.02
C ALA A 791 40.62 -41.73 62.27
N ALA A 792 40.16 -42.87 62.80
CA ALA A 792 38.98 -43.54 62.25
C ALA A 792 37.73 -42.67 62.42
N LEU A 793 37.55 -42.05 63.59
CA LEU A 793 36.41 -41.17 63.87
C LEU A 793 36.51 -39.84 63.10
N VAL A 794 37.69 -39.22 63.04
CA VAL A 794 37.99 -38.03 62.23
C VAL A 794 37.83 -38.36 60.75
N LYS A 795 38.40 -39.44 60.21
CA LYS A 795 38.21 -39.84 58.80
C LYS A 795 36.75 -40.12 58.44
N ASN A 796 35.96 -40.66 59.37
CA ASN A 796 34.52 -40.83 59.16
C ASN A 796 33.80 -39.48 59.19
N LYS A 797 34.19 -38.56 60.08
CA LYS A 797 33.66 -37.18 60.11
C LYS A 797 34.15 -36.31 58.95
N GLU A 798 35.35 -36.53 58.43
CA GLU A 798 35.86 -35.96 57.18
C GLU A 798 35.07 -36.52 56.00
N GLY A 799 34.76 -37.83 55.99
CA GLY A 799 33.84 -38.42 55.01
C GLY A 799 32.44 -37.79 55.05
N GLU A 800 31.85 -37.61 56.24
CA GLU A 800 30.60 -36.88 56.41
C GLU A 800 30.70 -35.40 56.01
N ILE A 801 31.83 -34.72 56.32
CA ILE A 801 32.06 -33.30 56.03
C ILE A 801 32.31 -33.08 54.52
N GLU A 802 33.06 -33.93 53.83
CA GLU A 802 33.25 -33.85 52.39
C GLU A 802 31.97 -34.25 51.63
N ALA A 803 31.20 -35.22 52.13
CA ALA A 803 29.87 -35.50 51.62
C ALA A 803 28.93 -34.29 51.79
N ALA A 804 28.95 -33.64 52.96
CA ALA A 804 28.17 -32.44 53.24
C ALA A 804 28.63 -31.23 52.42
N LYS A 805 29.95 -31.03 52.22
CA LYS A 805 30.52 -30.01 51.34
C LYS A 805 30.14 -30.25 49.88
N SER A 806 30.19 -31.48 49.40
CA SER A 806 29.82 -31.84 48.02
C SER A 806 28.31 -31.68 47.78
N ALA A 807 27.48 -32.03 48.77
CA ALA A 807 26.05 -31.73 48.77
C ALA A 807 25.76 -30.21 48.82
N LEU A 808 26.52 -29.44 49.60
CA LEU A 808 26.38 -27.98 49.69
C LEU A 808 26.87 -27.28 48.41
N ALA A 809 27.95 -27.76 47.79
CA ALA A 809 28.47 -27.25 46.53
C ALA A 809 27.49 -27.52 45.39
N SER A 810 26.99 -28.74 45.24
CA SER A 810 25.96 -29.06 44.24
C SER A 810 24.62 -28.38 44.50
N ALA A 811 24.28 -28.07 45.76
CA ALA A 811 23.14 -27.21 46.09
C ALA A 811 23.39 -25.73 45.72
N SER A 812 24.62 -25.22 45.92
CA SER A 812 25.02 -23.87 45.44
C SER A 812 24.94 -23.82 43.92
N GLU A 813 25.60 -24.72 43.20
CA GLU A 813 25.58 -24.78 41.74
C GLU A 813 24.15 -24.86 41.17
N ALA A 814 23.25 -25.60 41.83
CA ALA A 814 21.83 -25.65 41.47
C ALA A 814 21.11 -24.31 41.74
N SER A 815 21.41 -23.64 42.85
CA SER A 815 20.89 -22.31 43.20
C SER A 815 21.42 -21.22 42.27
N ASP A 816 22.72 -21.21 41.98
CA ASP A 816 23.41 -20.27 41.10
C ASP A 816 22.92 -20.44 39.65
N LYS A 817 22.70 -21.68 39.21
CA LYS A 817 22.04 -21.97 37.92
C LYS A 817 20.58 -21.51 37.88
N ALA A 818 19.83 -21.67 38.97
CA ALA A 818 18.44 -21.18 39.05
C ALA A 818 18.38 -19.65 39.07
N ALA A 819 19.33 -18.98 39.74
CA ALA A 819 19.49 -17.53 39.70
C ALA A 819 19.85 -17.05 38.28
N ALA A 820 20.74 -17.75 37.58
CA ALA A 820 21.08 -17.45 36.18
C ALA A 820 19.89 -17.65 35.22
N ASP A 821 19.07 -18.70 35.39
CA ASP A 821 17.83 -18.88 34.60
C ASP A 821 16.82 -17.76 34.85
N LEU A 822 16.63 -17.36 36.11
CA LEU A 822 15.77 -16.24 36.47
C LEU A 822 16.31 -14.90 35.94
N GLN A 823 17.63 -14.67 36.00
CA GLN A 823 18.29 -13.49 35.42
C GLN A 823 18.09 -13.43 33.90
N ALA A 824 18.28 -14.56 33.20
CA ALA A 824 18.07 -14.66 31.76
C ALA A 824 16.59 -14.39 31.39
N ARG A 825 15.66 -15.00 32.12
CA ARG A 825 14.21 -14.79 31.92
C ARG A 825 13.77 -13.36 32.24
N LEU A 826 14.35 -12.72 33.25
CA LEU A 826 14.13 -11.30 33.54
C LEU A 826 14.59 -10.45 32.35
N SER A 827 15.82 -10.63 31.88
CA SER A 827 16.36 -9.88 30.73
C SER A 827 15.56 -10.09 29.43
N GLY A 828 15.00 -11.29 29.22
CA GLY A 828 14.08 -11.57 28.12
C GLY A 828 12.75 -10.81 28.25
N VAL A 829 12.17 -10.77 29.45
CA VAL A 829 10.95 -9.98 29.72
C VAL A 829 11.21 -8.48 29.60
N GLU A 830 12.38 -7.99 30.04
CA GLU A 830 12.79 -6.59 29.89
C GLU A 830 12.96 -6.20 28.41
N ALA A 831 13.55 -7.08 27.58
CA ALA A 831 13.64 -6.89 26.13
C ALA A 831 12.26 -6.90 25.44
N ASP A 832 11.39 -7.85 25.79
CA ASP A 832 9.99 -7.90 25.33
C ASP A 832 9.22 -6.63 25.68
N LEU A 833 9.43 -6.08 26.89
CA LEU A 833 8.76 -4.88 27.37
C LEU A 833 9.30 -3.62 26.68
N ALA A 834 10.61 -3.55 26.44
CA ALA A 834 11.23 -2.50 25.63
C ALA A 834 10.68 -2.49 24.19
N ALA A 835 10.62 -3.66 23.53
CA ALA A 835 10.09 -3.79 22.17
C ALA A 835 8.58 -3.44 22.10
N ARG A 836 7.79 -3.78 23.12
CA ARG A 836 6.39 -3.36 23.23
C ARG A 836 6.25 -1.85 23.40
N ASN A 837 7.06 -1.23 24.25
CA ASN A 837 7.06 0.24 24.44
C ASN A 837 7.44 0.97 23.14
N GLU A 838 8.42 0.46 22.40
CA GLU A 838 8.78 1.01 21.09
C GLU A 838 7.63 0.87 20.09
N ARG A 839 6.95 -0.30 20.04
CA ARG A 839 5.78 -0.46 19.17
C ARG A 839 4.59 0.41 19.59
N ILE A 840 4.41 0.69 20.88
CA ILE A 840 3.40 1.66 21.36
C ILE A 840 3.75 3.07 20.85
N ALA A 841 4.99 3.53 21.01
CA ALA A 841 5.41 4.84 20.50
C ALA A 841 5.29 4.96 18.96
N GLN A 842 5.53 3.87 18.22
CA GLN A 842 5.27 3.81 16.78
C GLN A 842 3.76 3.93 16.47
N LEU A 843 2.90 3.19 17.19
CA LEU A 843 1.44 3.25 17.02
C LEU A 843 0.87 4.63 17.37
N GLU A 844 1.40 5.31 18.39
CA GLU A 844 1.02 6.68 18.75
C GLU A 844 1.42 7.67 17.64
N ALA A 845 2.61 7.52 17.05
CA ALA A 845 3.06 8.33 15.92
C ALA A 845 2.30 8.04 14.60
N GLU A 846 1.88 6.78 14.38
CA GLU A 846 0.98 6.37 13.30
C GLU A 846 -0.41 7.02 13.49
N HIS A 847 -0.96 6.99 14.71
CA HIS A 847 -2.23 7.64 15.05
C HIS A 847 -2.18 9.17 14.90
N ALA A 848 -1.10 9.83 15.34
CA ALA A 848 -0.96 11.28 15.21
C ALA A 848 -1.02 11.73 13.74
N LYS A 849 -0.30 11.02 12.85
CA LYS A 849 -0.33 11.27 11.40
C LYS A 849 -1.70 11.01 10.79
N ALA A 850 -2.41 9.97 11.25
CA ALA A 850 -3.77 9.70 10.80
C ALA A 850 -4.73 10.83 11.20
N VAL A 851 -4.63 11.35 12.43
CA VAL A 851 -5.44 12.48 12.91
C VAL A 851 -5.15 13.76 12.11
N GLU A 852 -3.87 14.07 11.83
CA GLU A 852 -3.47 15.23 11.03
C GLU A 852 -3.95 15.13 9.56
N SER A 853 -3.90 13.93 8.97
CA SER A 853 -4.47 13.63 7.66
C SER A 853 -6.00 13.82 7.64
N HIS A 854 -6.72 13.27 8.63
CA HIS A 854 -8.16 13.43 8.75
C HIS A 854 -8.58 14.89 8.98
N ALA A 855 -7.83 15.67 9.76
CA ALA A 855 -8.09 17.10 9.95
C ALA A 855 -7.90 17.89 8.64
N SER A 856 -6.87 17.56 7.86
CA SER A 856 -6.60 18.16 6.55
C SER A 856 -7.69 17.82 5.53
N ALA A 857 -8.15 16.56 5.51
CA ALA A 857 -9.26 16.11 4.69
C ALA A 857 -10.59 16.79 5.09
N LEU A 858 -10.86 16.95 6.39
CA LEU A 858 -12.04 17.65 6.90
C LEU A 858 -12.07 19.12 6.46
N SER A 859 -10.96 19.84 6.64
CA SER A 859 -10.84 21.24 6.19
C SER A 859 -11.01 21.39 4.67
N THR A 860 -10.51 20.42 3.89
CA THR A 860 -10.71 20.36 2.44
C THR A 860 -12.20 20.13 2.09
N ALA A 861 -12.88 19.23 2.81
CA ALA A 861 -14.31 18.97 2.63
C ALA A 861 -15.17 20.19 3.01
N GLU A 862 -14.85 20.90 4.10
CA GLU A 862 -15.52 22.14 4.51
C GLU A 862 -15.37 23.24 3.46
N GLY A 863 -14.18 23.37 2.85
CA GLY A 863 -13.94 24.26 1.71
C GLY A 863 -14.80 23.90 0.48
N THR A 864 -14.83 22.62 0.11
CA THR A 864 -15.64 22.12 -1.01
C THR A 864 -17.15 22.33 -0.78
N ILE A 865 -17.65 22.02 0.42
CA ILE A 865 -19.05 22.28 0.82
C ILE A 865 -19.38 23.77 0.74
N THR A 866 -18.44 24.64 1.12
CA THR A 866 -18.60 26.10 1.04
C THR A 866 -18.70 26.58 -0.42
N SER A 867 -17.87 26.04 -1.33
CA SER A 867 -17.97 26.34 -2.77
C SER A 867 -19.31 25.89 -3.35
N LEU A 868 -19.65 24.61 -3.16
CA LEU A 868 -20.89 24.01 -3.67
C LEU A 868 -22.15 24.76 -3.22
N ARG A 869 -22.13 25.34 -2.01
CA ARG A 869 -23.20 26.18 -1.48
C ARG A 869 -23.32 27.53 -2.20
N GLY A 870 -22.20 28.12 -2.61
CA GLY A 870 -22.16 29.32 -3.46
C GLY A 870 -22.62 29.04 -4.89
N ASP A 871 -22.19 27.92 -5.46
CA ASP A 871 -22.59 27.45 -6.78
C ASP A 871 -24.10 27.15 -6.84
N LEU A 872 -24.64 26.49 -5.80
CA LEU A 872 -26.07 26.23 -5.65
C LEU A 872 -26.87 27.53 -5.60
N SER A 873 -26.48 28.48 -4.74
CA SER A 873 -27.19 29.78 -4.62
C SER A 873 -27.16 30.58 -5.92
N THR A 874 -26.05 30.52 -6.67
CA THR A 874 -25.93 31.12 -8.01
C THR A 874 -26.88 30.45 -9.01
N ARG A 875 -27.03 29.12 -8.94
CA ARG A 875 -27.93 28.33 -9.79
C ARG A 875 -29.41 28.54 -9.45
N GLU A 876 -29.75 28.71 -8.18
CA GLU A 876 -31.09 29.09 -7.72
C GLU A 876 -31.49 30.48 -8.27
N ALA A 877 -30.59 31.47 -8.18
CA ALA A 877 -30.81 32.80 -8.75
C ALA A 877 -31.00 32.76 -10.28
N ALA A 878 -30.18 31.97 -10.99
CA ALA A 878 -30.32 31.77 -12.44
C ALA A 878 -31.67 31.12 -12.81
N HIS A 879 -32.12 30.11 -12.05
CA HIS A 879 -33.40 29.44 -12.25
C HIS A 879 -34.59 30.38 -11.99
N ALA A 880 -34.51 31.24 -10.96
CA ALA A 880 -35.51 32.27 -10.71
C ALA A 880 -35.62 33.28 -11.87
N SER A 881 -34.49 33.64 -12.48
CA SER A 881 -34.45 34.48 -13.70
C SER A 881 -35.13 33.78 -14.88
N THR A 882 -34.77 32.54 -15.20
CA THR A 882 -35.39 31.80 -16.32
C THR A 882 -36.88 31.53 -16.10
N THR A 883 -37.31 31.31 -14.86
CA THR A 883 -38.74 31.20 -14.50
C THR A 883 -39.48 32.51 -14.79
N THR A 884 -38.86 33.65 -14.50
CA THR A 884 -39.43 34.99 -14.78
C THR A 884 -39.51 35.28 -16.28
N GLU A 885 -38.47 34.90 -17.05
CA GLU A 885 -38.47 34.99 -18.52
C GLU A 885 -39.55 34.11 -19.16
N LEU A 886 -39.67 32.84 -18.74
CA LEU A 886 -40.71 31.93 -19.23
C LEU A 886 -42.13 32.45 -18.93
N THR A 887 -42.34 33.03 -17.74
CA THR A 887 -43.61 33.67 -17.37
C THR A 887 -43.92 34.88 -18.25
N THR A 888 -42.89 35.65 -18.61
CA THR A 888 -43.00 36.82 -19.50
C THR A 888 -43.31 36.40 -20.95
N LEU A 889 -42.57 35.41 -21.48
CA LEU A 889 -42.79 34.83 -22.81
C LEU A 889 -44.19 34.21 -22.94
N ARG A 890 -44.70 33.59 -21.87
CA ARG A 890 -46.07 33.06 -21.81
C ARG A 890 -47.10 34.17 -22.01
N SER A 891 -46.98 35.26 -21.25
CA SER A 891 -47.86 36.44 -21.36
C SER A 891 -47.81 37.08 -22.76
N GLN A 892 -46.62 37.14 -23.38
CA GLN A 892 -46.46 37.62 -24.76
C GLN A 892 -47.14 36.70 -25.78
N LEU A 893 -47.02 35.37 -25.63
CA LEU A 893 -47.68 34.40 -26.50
C LEU A 893 -49.21 34.46 -26.39
N ASP A 894 -49.74 34.55 -25.16
CA ASP A 894 -51.18 34.70 -24.93
C ASP A 894 -51.69 36.04 -25.51
N THR A 895 -50.90 37.12 -25.42
CA THR A 895 -51.19 38.43 -26.04
C THR A 895 -51.23 38.34 -27.58
N HIS A 896 -50.22 37.74 -28.21
CA HIS A 896 -50.18 37.56 -29.67
C HIS A 896 -51.29 36.63 -30.17
N THR A 897 -51.72 35.65 -29.37
CA THR A 897 -52.85 34.78 -29.68
C THR A 897 -54.16 35.58 -29.75
N SER A 898 -54.38 36.54 -28.83
CA SER A 898 -55.52 37.47 -28.93
C SER A 898 -55.44 38.33 -30.20
N GLN A 899 -54.29 38.97 -30.45
CA GLN A 899 -54.07 39.83 -31.62
C GLN A 899 -54.34 39.09 -32.95
N LEU A 900 -53.94 37.82 -33.05
CA LEU A 900 -54.19 36.99 -34.23
C LEU A 900 -55.68 36.65 -34.41
N SER A 901 -56.40 36.41 -33.32
CA SER A 901 -57.87 36.24 -33.32
C SER A 901 -58.56 37.52 -33.80
N ASP A 902 -58.18 38.68 -33.27
CA ASP A 902 -58.75 39.98 -33.65
C ASP A 902 -58.48 40.32 -35.13
N ALA A 903 -57.26 40.04 -35.61
CA ALA A 903 -56.91 40.20 -37.02
C ALA A 903 -57.68 39.26 -37.94
N THR A 904 -57.94 38.02 -37.51
CA THR A 904 -58.74 37.04 -38.27
C THR A 904 -60.21 37.47 -38.35
N SER A 905 -60.79 37.93 -37.24
CA SER A 905 -62.15 38.49 -37.21
C SER A 905 -62.29 39.73 -38.12
N THR A 906 -61.30 40.62 -38.08
CA THR A 906 -61.23 41.81 -38.95
C THR A 906 -61.15 41.42 -40.43
N THR A 907 -60.35 40.40 -40.76
CA THR A 907 -60.19 39.91 -42.14
C THR A 907 -61.50 39.33 -42.68
N ALA A 908 -62.17 38.46 -41.93
CA ALA A 908 -63.47 37.90 -42.32
C ALA A 908 -64.55 39.00 -42.53
N THR A 909 -64.50 40.06 -41.73
CA THR A 909 -65.39 41.23 -41.88
C THR A 909 -65.12 41.99 -43.19
N LEU A 910 -63.84 42.20 -43.53
CA LEU A 910 -63.44 42.86 -44.78
C LEU A 910 -63.77 42.01 -46.03
N GLU A 911 -63.66 40.68 -45.95
CA GLU A 911 -64.10 39.77 -47.01
C GLU A 911 -65.61 39.88 -47.25
N GLN A 912 -66.42 39.96 -46.19
CA GLN A 912 -67.87 40.17 -46.28
C GLN A 912 -68.22 41.55 -46.89
N GLU A 913 -67.49 42.62 -46.53
CA GLU A 913 -67.63 43.93 -47.18
C GLU A 913 -67.27 43.88 -48.66
N LEU A 914 -66.17 43.22 -49.04
CA LEU A 914 -65.75 43.09 -50.43
C LEU A 914 -66.76 42.31 -51.27
N ALA A 915 -67.29 41.20 -50.74
CA ALA A 915 -68.37 40.45 -51.38
C ALA A 915 -69.63 41.31 -51.59
N THR A 916 -69.99 42.11 -50.59
CA THR A 916 -71.13 43.04 -50.65
C THR A 916 -70.90 44.15 -51.68
N ARG A 917 -69.71 44.75 -51.74
CA ARG A 917 -69.36 45.75 -52.75
C ARG A 917 -69.34 45.15 -54.16
N ALA A 918 -68.90 43.91 -54.33
CA ALA A 918 -68.90 43.22 -55.61
C ALA A 918 -70.31 42.94 -56.15
N THR A 919 -71.30 42.64 -55.30
CA THR A 919 -72.70 42.53 -55.75
C THR A 919 -73.30 43.90 -56.10
N ALA A 920 -72.99 44.94 -55.31
CA ALA A 920 -73.42 46.30 -55.59
C ALA A 920 -72.86 46.86 -56.92
N LEU A 921 -71.60 46.53 -57.26
CA LEU A 921 -71.01 46.89 -58.56
C LEU A 921 -71.74 46.20 -59.72
N LYS A 922 -71.97 44.88 -59.64
CA LYS A 922 -72.76 44.14 -60.65
C LYS A 922 -74.16 44.72 -60.86
N ALA A 923 -74.82 45.17 -59.79
CA ALA A 923 -76.10 45.87 -59.89
C ALA A 923 -75.97 47.22 -60.61
N ARG A 924 -74.91 47.99 -60.35
CA ARG A 924 -74.63 49.25 -61.06
C ARG A 924 -74.34 49.00 -62.55
N ASP A 925 -73.61 47.96 -62.92
CA ASP A 925 -73.35 47.60 -64.32
C ASP A 925 -74.64 47.29 -65.10
N VAL A 926 -75.65 46.72 -64.44
CA VAL A 926 -77.00 46.54 -65.03
C VAL A 926 -77.69 47.89 -65.22
N THR A 927 -77.62 48.80 -64.25
CA THR A 927 -78.20 50.16 -64.40
C THR A 927 -77.51 51.00 -65.48
N ILE A 928 -76.17 50.89 -65.62
CA ILE A 928 -75.41 51.58 -66.66
C ILE A 928 -75.85 51.10 -68.04
N ARG A 929 -75.91 49.78 -68.27
CA ARG A 929 -76.37 49.19 -69.54
C ARG A 929 -77.79 49.63 -69.92
N SER A 930 -78.69 49.74 -68.95
CA SER A 930 -80.05 50.26 -69.19
C SER A 930 -80.08 51.75 -69.51
N LEU A 931 -79.15 52.56 -68.98
CA LEU A 931 -79.00 53.96 -69.35
C LEU A 931 -78.37 54.13 -70.73
N GLU A 932 -77.41 53.28 -71.11
CA GLU A 932 -76.80 53.22 -72.44
C GLU A 932 -77.85 52.87 -73.52
N GLU A 933 -78.66 51.84 -73.28
CA GLU A 933 -79.77 51.44 -74.17
C GLU A 933 -80.81 52.56 -74.35
N ARG A 934 -81.16 53.26 -73.27
CA ARG A 934 -82.04 54.44 -73.31
C ARG A 934 -81.41 55.62 -74.05
N LEU A 935 -80.09 55.82 -73.92
CA LEU A 935 -79.37 56.89 -74.60
C LEU A 935 -79.29 56.62 -76.12
N ALA A 936 -79.02 55.37 -76.52
CA ALA A 936 -79.06 54.94 -77.92
C ALA A 936 -80.47 55.17 -78.52
N THR A 937 -81.52 54.69 -77.83
CA THR A 937 -82.92 54.91 -78.23
C THR A 937 -83.25 56.41 -78.38
N SER A 938 -82.69 57.26 -77.51
CA SER A 938 -82.86 58.72 -77.60
C SER A 938 -82.08 59.36 -78.75
N ALA A 939 -80.93 58.80 -79.13
CA ALA A 939 -80.13 59.26 -80.27
C ALA A 939 -80.79 58.86 -81.61
N ASP A 940 -81.36 57.65 -81.69
CA ASP A 940 -82.17 57.22 -82.83
C ASP A 940 -83.41 58.10 -82.99
N ALA A 941 -84.12 58.38 -81.89
CA ALA A 941 -85.27 59.29 -81.89
C ALA A 941 -84.90 60.73 -82.29
N PHE A 942 -83.75 61.24 -81.83
CA PHE A 942 -83.24 62.54 -82.26
C PHE A 942 -82.88 62.56 -83.75
N THR A 943 -82.27 61.49 -84.27
CA THR A 943 -81.92 61.34 -85.70
C THR A 943 -83.18 61.29 -86.57
N ALA A 944 -84.22 60.58 -86.12
CA ALA A 944 -85.52 60.56 -86.79
C ALA A 944 -86.24 61.93 -86.75
N LEU A 945 -86.11 62.67 -85.65
CA LEU A 945 -86.61 64.05 -85.54
C LEU A 945 -85.86 65.01 -86.48
N GLN A 946 -84.53 64.89 -86.59
CA GLN A 946 -83.74 65.68 -87.53
C GLN A 946 -84.15 65.39 -88.98
N ALA A 947 -84.25 64.12 -89.39
CA ALA A 947 -84.72 63.76 -90.72
C ALA A 947 -86.14 64.28 -91.02
N SER A 948 -87.02 64.32 -90.02
CA SER A 948 -88.36 64.94 -90.13
C SER A 948 -88.30 66.46 -90.23
N LEU A 949 -87.33 67.11 -89.57
CA LEU A 949 -87.08 68.55 -89.67
C LEU A 949 -86.55 68.91 -91.07
N ASP A 950 -85.57 68.19 -91.59
CA ASP A 950 -85.00 68.40 -92.93
C ASP A 950 -86.09 68.27 -94.03
N VAL A 951 -87.00 67.31 -93.87
CA VAL A 951 -88.18 67.14 -94.74
C VAL A 951 -89.15 68.33 -94.60
N LYS A 952 -89.38 68.83 -93.38
CA LYS A 952 -90.26 69.99 -93.16
C LYS A 952 -89.66 71.31 -93.64
N GLU A 953 -88.36 71.48 -93.53
CA GLU A 953 -87.65 72.63 -94.09
C GLU A 953 -87.71 72.59 -95.63
N SER A 954 -87.58 71.39 -96.23
CA SER A 954 -87.81 71.18 -97.66
C SER A 954 -89.26 71.50 -98.09
N GLU A 955 -90.26 71.10 -97.31
CA GLU A 955 -91.67 71.48 -97.53
C GLU A 955 -91.90 73.00 -97.39
N VAL A 956 -91.21 73.66 -96.45
CA VAL A 956 -91.30 75.11 -96.26
C VAL A 956 -90.68 75.85 -97.45
N VAL A 957 -89.50 75.47 -97.93
CA VAL A 957 -88.88 76.06 -99.13
C VAL A 957 -89.78 75.88 -100.37
N ALA A 958 -90.43 74.72 -100.51
CA ALA A 958 -91.42 74.50 -101.57
C ALA A 958 -92.67 75.40 -101.41
N ARG A 959 -93.16 75.60 -100.18
CA ARG A 959 -94.27 76.51 -99.87
C ARG A 959 -93.90 77.98 -100.09
N GLU A 960 -92.68 78.40 -99.77
CA GLU A 960 -92.19 79.76 -100.00
C GLU A 960 -92.08 80.07 -101.50
N ALA A 961 -91.62 79.11 -102.31
CA ALA A 961 -91.65 79.23 -103.76
C ALA A 961 -93.09 79.34 -104.31
N GLU A 962 -94.02 78.53 -103.80
CA GLU A 962 -95.44 78.57 -104.19
C GLU A 962 -96.16 79.84 -103.73
N ILE A 963 -95.79 80.41 -102.56
CA ILE A 963 -96.27 81.70 -102.07
C ILE A 963 -95.71 82.83 -102.96
N LYS A 964 -94.43 82.80 -103.30
CA LYS A 964 -93.81 83.80 -104.17
C LYS A 964 -94.46 83.84 -105.56
N GLU A 965 -94.78 82.68 -106.14
CA GLU A 965 -95.56 82.58 -107.39
C GLU A 965 -96.98 83.16 -107.25
N LYS A 966 -97.58 83.10 -106.06
CA LYS A 966 -98.90 83.70 -105.75
C LYS A 966 -98.80 85.20 -105.53
N ASP A 967 -97.77 85.70 -104.86
CA ASP A 967 -97.53 87.13 -104.65
C ASP A 967 -97.20 87.85 -105.96
N GLU A 968 -96.41 87.25 -106.85
CA GLU A 968 -96.17 87.78 -108.21
C GLU A 968 -97.49 87.93 -109.01
N LYS A 969 -98.45 87.00 -108.83
CA LYS A 969 -99.80 87.12 -109.40
C LYS A 969 -100.65 88.17 -108.68
N LEU A 970 -100.49 88.34 -107.36
CA LEU A 970 -101.23 89.29 -106.54
C LEU A 970 -100.82 90.75 -106.84
N VAL A 971 -99.53 91.01 -107.10
CA VAL A 971 -99.04 92.31 -107.58
C VAL A 971 -99.73 92.73 -108.89
N GLY A 972 -100.00 91.78 -109.79
CA GLY A 972 -100.81 92.03 -111.00
C GLY A 972 -102.27 92.44 -110.72
N TYR A 973 -102.87 91.91 -109.65
CA TYR A 973 -104.21 92.32 -109.19
C TYR A 973 -104.19 93.68 -108.48
N GLU A 974 -103.14 94.00 -107.72
CA GLU A 974 -103.02 95.27 -107.02
C GLU A 974 -102.90 96.46 -107.99
N ASP A 975 -102.10 96.37 -109.06
CA ASP A 975 -101.98 97.47 -110.04
C ASP A 975 -103.30 97.70 -110.81
N THR A 976 -104.05 96.62 -111.07
CA THR A 976 -105.42 96.68 -111.59
C THR A 976 -106.37 97.41 -110.61
N THR A 977 -106.18 97.19 -109.30
CA THR A 977 -106.98 97.80 -108.22
C THR A 977 -106.55 99.25 -107.89
N ARG A 978 -105.31 99.63 -108.22
CA ARG A 978 -104.81 101.00 -108.01
C ARG A 978 -105.48 101.99 -108.97
N LYS A 979 -105.74 101.56 -110.22
CA LYS A 979 -106.48 102.33 -111.23
C LYS A 979 -107.91 102.69 -110.81
N SER A 980 -108.61 101.82 -110.07
CA SER A 980 -109.99 102.08 -109.63
C SER A 980 -110.09 102.94 -108.36
N ARG A 981 -109.07 102.94 -107.48
CA ARG A 981 -109.09 103.70 -106.23
C ARG A 981 -108.92 105.22 -106.41
N VAL A 982 -108.23 105.67 -107.45
CA VAL A 982 -108.09 107.10 -107.81
C VAL A 982 -109.46 107.77 -108.00
N THR A 983 -110.42 107.05 -108.58
CA THR A 983 -111.78 107.52 -108.85
C THR A 983 -112.58 107.83 -107.58
N ILE A 984 -112.30 107.15 -106.46
CA ILE A 984 -113.11 107.20 -105.24
C ILE A 984 -112.68 108.33 -104.30
N GLY A 985 -111.37 108.63 -104.21
CA GLY A 985 -110.84 109.66 -103.31
C GLY A 985 -111.43 111.06 -103.53
N SER A 986 -111.85 111.34 -104.76
CA SER A 986 -112.54 112.56 -105.19
C SER A 986 -113.78 112.89 -104.35
N LEU A 987 -114.56 111.89 -103.91
CA LEU A 987 -115.81 112.13 -103.16
C LEU A 987 -115.56 112.57 -101.70
N VAL A 988 -114.53 112.01 -101.05
CA VAL A 988 -114.42 112.01 -99.57
C VAL A 988 -114.02 113.37 -99.00
N VAL A 989 -113.24 114.15 -99.75
CA VAL A 989 -112.82 115.52 -99.35
C VAL A 989 -114.03 116.43 -99.05
N THR A 990 -115.15 116.19 -99.74
CA THR A 990 -116.41 116.94 -99.57
C THR A 990 -117.10 116.71 -98.22
N VAL A 991 -116.90 115.54 -97.60
CA VAL A 991 -117.72 115.07 -96.47
C VAL A 991 -117.15 115.49 -95.11
N ALA A 992 -115.83 115.43 -94.94
CA ALA A 992 -115.19 115.70 -93.64
C ALA A 992 -115.40 117.15 -93.15
N ALA A 993 -115.56 118.11 -94.07
CA ALA A 993 -115.82 119.51 -93.75
C ALA A 993 -117.17 119.76 -93.03
N LEU A 994 -118.12 118.81 -93.07
CA LEU A 994 -119.47 119.00 -92.55
C LEU A 994 -119.60 118.83 -91.02
N VAL A 995 -118.64 118.18 -90.36
CA VAL A 995 -118.75 117.80 -88.93
C VAL A 995 -118.37 118.95 -87.98
N GLY A 996 -117.64 119.96 -88.46
CA GLY A 996 -117.01 121.00 -87.63
C GLY A 996 -117.93 122.10 -87.10
N ARG A 997 -119.03 121.80 -86.40
CA ARG A 997 -119.89 122.86 -85.80
C ARG A 997 -120.75 122.52 -84.57
N ALA A 998 -120.72 121.31 -84.01
CA ALA A 998 -121.83 120.81 -83.18
C ALA A 998 -121.65 120.71 -81.64
N VAL A 999 -120.47 121.00 -81.07
CA VAL A 999 -120.19 120.73 -79.63
C VAL A 999 -119.64 121.97 -78.90
N PHE A 1000 -120.45 123.04 -78.83
CA PHE A 1000 -120.13 124.25 -78.07
C PHE A 1000 -121.35 124.69 -77.24
N GLY A 1001 -121.36 124.30 -75.96
CA GLY A 1001 -122.23 124.87 -74.92
C GLY A 1001 -123.56 124.14 -74.66
N MET A 1002 -123.57 123.28 -73.64
CA MET A 1002 -124.22 123.63 -72.36
C MET A 1002 -123.54 122.88 -71.20
#